data_AF-A0A1F4R4E3-F1
#
_entry.id   AF-A0A1F4R4E3-F1
#
_cell.length_a   1.000
_cell.length_b   1.000
_cell.length_c   1.000
_cell.angle_alpha   90.00
_cell.angle_beta   90.00
_cell.angle_gamma   90.00
#
_symmetry.space_group_name_H-M   'P 1'
#
loop_
_entity.id
_entity.type
_entity.pdbx_description
1 polymer ?
#
loop_
_entity_poly.entity_id
_entity_poly.type
_entity_poly.pdbx_seq_one_letter_code
_entity_poly.pdbx_strand_id
1 'polypeptide(L)'
;MDQQVILQAEKELGEKYPNSDAARIKNQVAQVAALWRSEDGDDRAFKSFCLEYYIADAALLNATFLRLDQNLEQVFGHALEVQRFLQQPTQLEVGPVYPVDYLFAEYDPFAHIVDDMFRTKIALVVLLNFPLHSLDDCLKNGANWSREQWGETRLVQEFDSRVPAEIRQNINKAYVQADNYIAEYNIFMHHLLDRDGQRLFPDGLKLITHWGLRDELKAQYGNADGLPRQKMIQKVMESIIAQDIPKVVINNDRVDWSPFEDKVFQDGKEVDASPEPDSRYLYLLNVFHAERSSDPYYPHLPTLMKRRFERDREIPETTFREMLVRLLTDPVAKDVAKLIEKRQGRRLQPFDIWYNGFQKRADVDEAALDQIVGQKYPSVASFQSGLPDILMRLGFSAEKADFLANKIVVDPSRGTGHAMGAQRREDKAHLRTRIPEGGINYKGYNIAVHEFGHNVEQVFSLNGMDYVSLYGVPNNAFTEAFAFVFQSRDLELLGLGKPDVDDEHLDALNNYWMTCEIAAVGLVDMDVWQWMYDHPQATPAELKSAVIDISKKVWNTYYAPLLGLRDEILLGVYSHMIAFGLYLPDYSLGHIIMFQIEKYLKDKNLGAEMERMCKLGRLTPDVWMQQAVGSPISVEPLLMSVREAVAALK
;
A
#
# COMPACT_ATOMS: atom_id res chain seq x y z
N MET A 1 26.87 19.78 -16.21
CA MET A 1 27.25 20.95 -17.05
C MET A 1 28.45 21.66 -16.41
N ASP A 2 29.31 22.33 -17.19
CA ASP A 2 30.42 23.12 -16.65
C ASP A 2 29.92 24.35 -15.89
N GLN A 3 30.54 24.67 -14.75
CA GLN A 3 30.11 25.76 -13.87
C GLN A 3 30.18 27.14 -14.56
N GLN A 4 31.15 27.37 -15.45
CA GLN A 4 31.26 28.63 -16.19
C GLN A 4 30.11 28.82 -17.17
N VAL A 5 29.64 27.73 -17.78
CA VAL A 5 28.50 27.75 -18.71
C VAL A 5 27.20 28.08 -17.99
N ILE A 6 27.01 27.51 -16.79
CA ILE A 6 25.88 27.81 -15.89
C ILE A 6 25.87 29.30 -15.54
N LEU A 7 26.98 29.82 -15.02
CA LEU A 7 27.11 31.24 -14.64
C LEU A 7 26.88 32.19 -15.82
N GLN A 8 27.32 31.79 -17.02
CA GLN A 8 27.07 32.57 -18.23
C GLN A 8 25.58 32.61 -18.59
N ALA A 9 24.88 31.46 -18.54
CA ALA A 9 23.44 31.40 -18.77
C ALA A 9 22.65 32.27 -17.78
N GLU A 10 23.00 32.18 -16.48
CA GLU A 10 22.40 33.00 -15.42
C GLU A 10 22.57 34.50 -15.69
N LYS A 11 23.79 34.91 -16.05
CA LYS A 11 24.11 36.31 -16.37
C LYS A 11 23.31 36.81 -17.57
N GLU A 12 23.31 36.07 -18.67
CA GLU A 12 22.61 36.47 -19.91
C GLU A 12 21.08 36.51 -19.69
N LEU A 13 20.52 35.62 -18.87
CA LEU A 13 19.12 35.68 -18.45
C LEU A 13 18.83 36.92 -17.60
N GLY A 14 19.68 37.26 -16.63
CA GLY A 14 19.54 38.45 -15.81
C GLY A 14 19.62 39.75 -16.63
N GLU A 15 20.47 39.78 -17.66
CA GLU A 15 20.55 40.91 -18.61
C GLU A 15 19.29 40.99 -19.50
N LYS A 16 18.76 39.85 -19.96
CA LYS A 16 17.55 39.78 -20.79
C LYS A 16 16.28 40.12 -20.01
N TYR A 17 16.21 39.74 -18.74
CA TYR A 17 15.05 39.90 -17.87
C TYR A 17 15.42 40.60 -16.55
N PRO A 18 15.72 41.92 -16.58
CA PRO A 18 16.25 42.65 -15.43
C PRO A 18 15.28 42.77 -14.23
N ASN A 19 13.99 42.50 -14.45
CA ASN A 19 12.96 42.53 -13.42
C ASN A 19 12.69 41.15 -12.80
N SER A 20 13.29 40.08 -13.32
CA SER A 20 13.17 38.74 -12.74
C SER A 20 14.04 38.63 -11.48
N ASP A 21 13.57 37.85 -10.51
CA ASP A 21 14.36 37.54 -9.31
C ASP A 21 15.65 36.79 -9.69
N ALA A 22 16.80 37.32 -9.29
CA ALA A 22 18.10 36.72 -9.53
C ALA A 22 18.26 35.36 -8.85
N ALA A 23 17.65 35.17 -7.67
CA ALA A 23 17.66 33.88 -6.98
C ALA A 23 16.86 32.82 -7.74
N ARG A 24 15.72 33.21 -8.31
CA ARG A 24 14.92 32.39 -9.22
C ARG A 24 15.79 31.91 -10.39
N ILE A 25 16.31 32.83 -11.21
CA ILE A 25 17.16 32.48 -12.37
C ILE A 25 18.26 31.48 -11.99
N LYS A 26 19.02 31.77 -10.93
CA LYS A 26 20.10 30.90 -10.46
C LYS A 26 19.61 29.49 -10.12
N ASN A 27 18.54 29.38 -9.33
CA ASN A 27 18.03 28.09 -8.88
C ASN A 27 17.53 27.25 -10.05
N GLN A 28 16.77 27.83 -10.99
CA GLN A 28 16.23 27.04 -12.10
C GLN A 28 17.28 26.67 -13.16
N VAL A 29 18.25 27.53 -13.46
CA VAL A 29 19.35 27.15 -14.35
C VAL A 29 20.16 26.01 -13.73
N ALA A 30 20.40 26.05 -12.42
CA ALA A 30 21.05 24.96 -11.69
C ALA A 30 20.24 23.65 -11.72
N GLN A 31 18.90 23.72 -11.56
CA GLN A 31 18.00 22.55 -11.67
C GLN A 31 18.13 21.87 -13.05
N VAL A 32 18.08 22.65 -14.14
CA VAL A 32 18.26 22.12 -15.50
C VAL A 32 19.66 21.52 -15.66
N ALA A 33 20.69 22.23 -15.19
CA ALA A 33 22.08 21.77 -15.31
C ALA A 33 22.36 20.45 -14.59
N ALA A 34 21.65 20.17 -13.50
CA ALA A 34 21.77 18.94 -12.72
C ALA A 34 21.24 17.70 -13.47
N LEU A 35 20.27 17.88 -14.37
CA LEU A 35 19.63 16.79 -15.13
C LEU A 35 19.94 16.83 -16.64
N TRP A 36 20.72 17.82 -17.09
CA TRP A 36 21.21 17.93 -18.46
C TRP A 36 22.27 16.85 -18.77
N ARG A 37 22.05 16.13 -19.86
CA ARG A 37 22.94 15.10 -20.39
C ARG A 37 23.50 15.49 -21.75
N SER A 38 24.55 14.79 -22.18
CA SER A 38 25.16 15.01 -23.50
C SER A 38 24.18 14.84 -24.67
N GLU A 39 23.13 14.03 -24.49
CA GLU A 39 22.07 13.82 -25.49
C GLU A 39 21.14 15.02 -25.66
N ASP A 40 21.05 15.93 -24.68
CA ASP A 40 20.21 17.14 -24.77
C ASP A 40 20.89 18.26 -25.58
N GLY A 41 22.22 18.18 -25.69
CA GLY A 41 23.07 19.07 -26.45
C GLY A 41 24.35 19.50 -25.71
N ASP A 42 25.18 20.26 -26.41
CA ASP A 42 26.42 20.83 -25.87
C ASP A 42 26.17 22.12 -25.04
N ASP A 43 27.24 22.75 -24.58
CA ASP A 43 27.19 23.99 -23.79
C ASP A 43 26.43 25.13 -24.48
N ARG A 44 26.49 25.19 -25.83
CA ARG A 44 25.75 26.19 -26.60
C ARG A 44 24.27 25.86 -26.58
N ALA A 45 23.90 24.60 -26.81
CA ALA A 45 22.52 24.15 -26.76
C ALA A 45 21.89 24.38 -25.37
N PHE A 46 22.63 24.13 -24.29
CA PHE A 46 22.18 24.42 -22.93
C PHE A 46 21.85 25.89 -22.71
N LYS A 47 22.76 26.80 -23.09
CA LYS A 47 22.53 28.25 -22.96
C LYS A 47 21.37 28.74 -23.81
N SER A 48 21.33 28.32 -25.08
CA SER A 48 20.24 28.65 -26.00
C SER A 48 18.90 28.19 -25.44
N PHE A 49 18.83 26.97 -24.92
CA PHE A 49 17.64 26.44 -24.27
C PHE A 49 17.19 27.33 -23.09
N CYS A 50 18.11 27.67 -22.18
CA CYS A 50 17.79 28.51 -21.03
C CYS A 50 17.23 29.88 -21.46
N LEU A 51 17.86 30.52 -22.45
CA LEU A 51 17.44 31.84 -22.94
C LEU A 51 16.11 31.83 -23.70
N GLU A 52 15.82 30.74 -24.41
CA GLU A 52 14.62 30.57 -25.22
C GLU A 52 13.40 30.24 -24.36
N TYR A 53 13.56 29.33 -23.39
CA TYR A 53 12.44 28.74 -22.66
C TYR A 53 12.24 29.28 -21.24
N TYR A 54 13.08 30.21 -20.76
CA TYR A 54 12.83 30.89 -19.50
C TYR A 54 11.67 31.88 -19.63
N ILE A 55 10.66 31.72 -18.77
CA ILE A 55 9.44 32.52 -18.74
C ILE A 55 9.55 33.51 -17.57
N ALA A 56 9.69 34.79 -17.91
CA ALA A 56 9.73 35.91 -16.95
C ALA A 56 8.35 36.52 -16.67
N ASP A 57 7.41 36.39 -17.63
CA ASP A 57 6.05 36.91 -17.49
C ASP A 57 5.17 35.97 -16.67
N ALA A 58 4.56 36.48 -15.60
CA ALA A 58 3.78 35.67 -14.67
C ALA A 58 2.50 35.09 -15.29
N ALA A 59 1.86 35.82 -16.20
CA ALA A 59 0.65 35.34 -16.86
C ALA A 59 0.95 34.19 -17.83
N LEU A 60 2.05 34.29 -18.58
CA LEU A 60 2.54 33.21 -19.43
C LEU A 60 2.99 32.00 -18.59
N LEU A 61 3.66 32.22 -17.46
CA LEU A 61 4.10 31.14 -16.57
C LEU A 61 2.91 30.30 -16.08
N ASN A 62 1.85 30.95 -15.58
CA ASN A 62 0.62 30.27 -15.16
C ASN A 62 -0.09 29.58 -16.35
N ALA A 63 -0.18 30.23 -17.51
CA ALA A 63 -0.76 29.60 -18.70
C ALA A 63 0.03 28.34 -19.14
N THR A 64 1.35 28.36 -19.00
CA THR A 64 2.22 27.21 -19.23
C THR A 64 1.99 26.12 -18.19
N PHE A 65 1.88 26.45 -16.91
CA PHE A 65 1.55 25.51 -15.83
C PHE A 65 0.26 24.76 -16.14
N LEU A 66 -0.84 25.48 -16.37
CA LEU A 66 -2.15 24.89 -16.66
C LEU A 66 -2.14 24.01 -17.92
N ARG A 67 -1.35 24.39 -18.94
CA ARG A 67 -1.22 23.58 -20.15
C ARG A 67 -0.47 22.28 -19.91
N LEU A 68 0.61 22.32 -19.14
CA LEU A 68 1.37 21.13 -18.76
C LEU A 68 0.51 20.19 -17.92
N ASP A 69 -0.19 20.75 -16.93
CA ASP A 69 -1.10 20.03 -16.03
C ASP A 69 -2.17 19.23 -16.81
N GLN A 70 -2.85 19.88 -17.76
CA GLN A 70 -3.85 19.23 -18.62
C GLN A 70 -3.26 18.20 -19.59
N ASN A 71 -2.10 18.48 -20.18
CA ASN A 71 -1.47 17.56 -21.13
C ASN A 71 -1.00 16.28 -20.41
N LEU A 72 -0.46 16.41 -19.20
CA LEU A 72 0.01 15.27 -18.41
C LEU A 72 -1.16 14.38 -17.96
N GLU A 73 -2.33 14.96 -17.65
CA GLU A 73 -3.56 14.19 -17.40
C GLU A 73 -3.84 13.20 -18.54
N GLN A 74 -3.78 13.69 -19.79
CA GLN A 74 -4.08 12.88 -20.96
C GLN A 74 -3.00 11.83 -21.23
N VAL A 75 -1.72 12.20 -21.09
CA VAL A 75 -0.60 11.28 -21.31
C VAL A 75 -0.62 10.13 -20.31
N PHE A 76 -0.69 10.44 -19.01
CA PHE A 76 -0.71 9.43 -17.96
C PHE A 76 -2.00 8.62 -17.96
N GLY A 77 -3.15 9.27 -18.17
CA GLY A 77 -4.45 8.60 -18.30
C GLY A 77 -4.48 7.54 -19.39
N HIS A 78 -3.99 7.85 -20.59
CA HIS A 78 -3.94 6.87 -21.68
C HIS A 78 -2.90 5.76 -21.45
N ALA A 79 -1.78 6.06 -20.80
CA ALA A 79 -0.83 5.02 -20.40
C ALA A 79 -1.47 4.03 -19.42
N LEU A 80 -2.23 4.53 -18.45
CA LEU A 80 -2.99 3.70 -17.50
C LEU A 80 -4.06 2.86 -18.22
N GLU A 81 -4.78 3.47 -19.17
CA GLU A 81 -5.79 2.77 -19.98
C GLU A 81 -5.19 1.58 -20.72
N VAL A 82 -4.04 1.77 -21.39
CA VAL A 82 -3.32 0.70 -22.08
C VAL A 82 -2.85 -0.36 -21.09
N GLN A 83 -2.20 0.03 -19.99
CA GLN A 83 -1.71 -0.91 -18.99
C GLN A 83 -2.84 -1.77 -18.43
N ARG A 84 -3.95 -1.13 -18.03
CA ARG A 84 -5.14 -1.80 -17.51
C ARG A 84 -5.67 -2.83 -18.49
N PHE A 85 -5.78 -2.49 -19.78
CA PHE A 85 -6.27 -3.40 -20.80
C PHE A 85 -5.35 -4.61 -20.98
N LEU A 86 -4.04 -4.38 -21.08
CA LEU A 86 -3.04 -5.44 -21.28
C LEU A 86 -2.96 -6.43 -20.11
N GLN A 87 -3.27 -5.98 -18.89
CA GLN A 87 -3.25 -6.81 -17.69
C GLN A 87 -4.58 -7.51 -17.36
N GLN A 88 -5.64 -7.28 -18.14
CA GLN A 88 -6.95 -7.89 -17.86
C GLN A 88 -6.91 -9.41 -17.74
N PRO A 89 -6.24 -10.18 -18.63
CA PRO A 89 -6.28 -11.63 -18.55
C PRO A 89 -5.68 -12.18 -17.26
N THR A 90 -4.60 -11.58 -16.77
CA THR A 90 -3.92 -12.02 -15.54
C THR A 90 -4.62 -11.53 -14.27
N GLN A 91 -5.39 -10.45 -14.33
CA GLN A 91 -6.02 -9.84 -13.15
C GLN A 91 -7.52 -10.14 -13.01
N LEU A 92 -8.23 -10.40 -14.13
CA LEU A 92 -9.69 -10.53 -14.17
C LEU A 92 -10.14 -11.94 -14.60
N GLU A 93 -11.25 -12.41 -14.04
CA GLU A 93 -11.86 -13.69 -14.38
C GLU A 93 -12.66 -13.59 -15.68
N VAL A 94 -11.96 -13.39 -16.80
CA VAL A 94 -12.54 -13.13 -18.14
C VAL A 94 -12.22 -14.22 -19.19
N GLY A 95 -11.59 -15.32 -18.78
CA GLY A 95 -11.16 -16.40 -19.65
C GLY A 95 -9.75 -16.93 -19.32
N PRO A 96 -9.29 -18.01 -19.96
CA PRO A 96 -8.00 -18.62 -19.64
C PRO A 96 -6.83 -17.65 -19.82
N VAL A 97 -5.80 -17.79 -18.98
CA VAL A 97 -4.54 -17.04 -19.11
C VAL A 97 -3.60 -17.80 -20.04
N TYR A 98 -3.03 -17.10 -21.02
CA TYR A 98 -2.05 -17.63 -21.96
C TYR A 98 -0.62 -17.17 -21.61
N PRO A 99 0.42 -17.91 -22.05
CA PRO A 99 1.80 -17.51 -21.81
C PRO A 99 2.16 -16.09 -22.28
N VAL A 100 1.51 -15.58 -23.32
CA VAL A 100 1.74 -14.22 -23.83
C VAL A 100 1.17 -13.14 -22.91
N ASP A 101 0.15 -13.44 -22.12
CA ASP A 101 -0.48 -12.47 -21.22
C ASP A 101 0.50 -12.04 -20.12
N TYR A 102 1.39 -12.93 -19.68
CA TYR A 102 2.47 -12.59 -18.76
C TYR A 102 3.48 -11.61 -19.39
N LEU A 103 3.77 -11.73 -20.69
CA LEU A 103 4.64 -10.78 -21.39
C LEU A 103 3.98 -9.40 -21.50
N PHE A 104 2.67 -9.35 -21.73
CA PHE A 104 1.91 -8.10 -21.73
C PHE A 104 1.78 -7.50 -20.32
N ALA A 105 1.65 -8.33 -19.29
CA ALA A 105 1.64 -7.87 -17.89
C ALA A 105 3.00 -7.29 -17.47
N GLU A 106 4.10 -7.85 -17.99
CA GLU A 106 5.45 -7.33 -17.77
C GLU A 106 5.72 -6.00 -18.51
N TYR A 107 4.97 -5.65 -19.56
CA TYR A 107 5.16 -4.39 -20.31
C TYR A 107 4.59 -3.19 -19.53
N ASP A 108 5.40 -2.15 -19.35
CA ASP A 108 5.01 -0.92 -18.64
C ASP A 108 4.91 0.27 -19.62
N PRO A 109 3.68 0.71 -19.99
CA PRO A 109 3.49 1.89 -20.83
C PRO A 109 4.06 3.18 -20.24
N PHE A 110 4.29 3.26 -18.93
CA PHE A 110 4.83 4.44 -18.27
C PHE A 110 6.35 4.55 -18.38
N ALA A 111 7.05 3.43 -18.63
CA ALA A 111 8.51 3.36 -18.57
C ALA A 111 9.20 4.42 -19.44
N HIS A 112 8.63 4.75 -20.60
CA HIS A 112 9.20 5.70 -21.54
C HIS A 112 8.73 7.14 -21.37
N ILE A 113 7.61 7.41 -20.68
CA ILE A 113 6.97 8.74 -20.69
C ILE A 113 7.93 9.83 -20.21
N VAL A 114 8.50 9.66 -19.03
CA VAL A 114 9.42 10.65 -18.45
C VAL A 114 10.73 10.72 -19.24
N ASP A 115 11.27 9.58 -19.69
CA ASP A 115 12.49 9.54 -20.51
C ASP A 115 12.32 10.34 -21.82
N ASP A 116 11.20 10.14 -22.51
CA ASP A 116 10.86 10.87 -23.73
C ASP A 116 10.58 12.35 -23.47
N MET A 117 10.00 12.71 -22.32
CA MET A 117 9.82 14.11 -21.93
C MET A 117 11.15 14.83 -21.66
N PHE A 118 12.18 14.13 -21.21
CA PHE A 118 13.53 14.68 -21.18
C PHE A 118 14.12 14.84 -22.58
N ARG A 119 14.02 13.80 -23.43
CA ARG A 119 14.53 13.82 -24.81
C ARG A 119 13.89 14.92 -25.66
N THR A 120 12.61 15.18 -25.46
CA THR A 120 11.84 16.25 -26.12
C THR A 120 11.92 17.60 -25.39
N LYS A 121 12.70 17.68 -24.30
CA LYS A 121 12.96 18.86 -23.47
C LYS A 121 11.76 19.42 -22.68
N ILE A 122 10.61 18.74 -22.71
CA ILE A 122 9.41 19.12 -21.92
C ILE A 122 9.75 19.14 -20.43
N ALA A 123 10.41 18.09 -19.92
CA ALA A 123 10.83 18.01 -18.52
C ALA A 123 11.80 19.15 -18.15
N LEU A 124 12.70 19.52 -19.07
CA LEU A 124 13.65 20.61 -18.86
C LEU A 124 12.96 21.99 -18.85
N VAL A 125 11.85 22.17 -19.58
CA VAL A 125 11.04 23.40 -19.51
C VAL A 125 10.38 23.52 -18.15
N VAL A 126 9.88 22.41 -17.59
CA VAL A 126 9.32 22.37 -16.23
C VAL A 126 10.39 22.77 -15.21
N LEU A 127 11.54 22.10 -15.24
CA LEU A 127 12.67 22.37 -14.33
C LEU A 127 13.23 23.80 -14.46
N LEU A 128 13.15 24.42 -15.63
CA LEU A 128 13.63 25.78 -15.87
C LEU A 128 12.69 26.86 -15.32
N ASN A 129 11.41 26.55 -15.12
CA ASN A 129 10.39 27.57 -14.88
C ASN A 129 9.73 27.49 -13.51
N PHE A 130 9.76 26.30 -12.90
CA PHE A 130 9.13 26.02 -11.61
C PHE A 130 10.16 25.45 -10.61
N PRO A 131 10.08 25.85 -9.33
CA PRO A 131 11.06 25.43 -8.32
C PRO A 131 10.87 23.97 -7.90
N LEU A 132 11.96 23.22 -7.79
CA LEU A 132 11.97 21.92 -7.13
C LEU A 132 12.22 22.12 -5.63
N HIS A 133 11.29 21.66 -4.80
CA HIS A 133 11.36 21.77 -3.34
C HIS A 133 11.81 20.45 -2.71
N SER A 134 12.74 20.54 -1.74
CA SER A 134 13.07 19.40 -0.89
C SER A 134 11.94 19.10 0.09
N LEU A 135 11.88 17.88 0.65
CA LEU A 135 10.93 17.57 1.73
C LEU A 135 11.04 18.58 2.88
N ASP A 136 12.28 18.92 3.26
CA ASP A 136 12.58 19.91 4.30
C ASP A 136 11.92 21.26 4.01
N ASP A 137 11.92 21.70 2.75
CA ASP A 137 11.26 22.95 2.35
C ASP A 137 9.74 22.83 2.40
N CYS A 138 9.19 21.69 1.94
CA CYS A 138 7.77 21.39 1.99
C CYS A 138 7.26 21.37 3.45
N LEU A 139 7.97 20.73 4.37
CA LEU A 139 7.59 20.66 5.78
C LEU A 139 7.69 22.03 6.48
N LYS A 140 8.70 22.84 6.14
CA LYS A 140 8.89 24.18 6.75
C LYS A 140 7.90 25.21 6.22
N ASN A 141 7.60 25.18 4.92
CA ASN A 141 6.91 26.28 4.24
C ASN A 141 5.54 25.90 3.67
N GLY A 142 5.27 24.62 3.45
CA GLY A 142 4.11 24.12 2.74
C GLY A 142 2.76 24.48 3.36
N ALA A 143 2.73 24.69 4.68
CA ALA A 143 1.54 25.19 5.39
C ALA A 143 1.12 26.60 4.94
N ASN A 144 2.04 27.38 4.37
CA ASN A 144 1.81 28.75 3.90
C ASN A 144 1.66 28.84 2.38
N TRP A 145 1.76 27.72 1.66
CA TRP A 145 1.62 27.70 0.20
C TRP A 145 0.16 27.76 -0.22
N SER A 146 -0.09 28.50 -1.29
CA SER A 146 -1.37 28.44 -2.02
C SER A 146 -1.54 27.09 -2.73
N ARG A 147 -2.76 26.79 -3.16
CA ARG A 147 -3.04 25.58 -3.95
C ARG A 147 -2.28 25.56 -5.27
N GLU A 148 -2.14 26.72 -5.93
CA GLU A 148 -1.36 26.86 -7.16
C GLU A 148 0.12 26.48 -6.92
N GLN A 149 0.73 26.99 -5.84
CA GLN A 149 2.11 26.65 -5.49
C GLN A 149 2.29 25.17 -5.17
N TRP A 150 1.32 24.53 -4.52
CA TRP A 150 1.33 23.08 -4.34
C TRP A 150 1.25 22.35 -5.68
N GLY A 151 0.37 22.78 -6.59
CA GLY A 151 0.24 22.19 -7.93
C GLY A 151 1.52 22.31 -8.74
N GLU A 152 2.14 23.49 -8.77
CA GLU A 152 3.45 23.72 -9.39
C GLU A 152 4.53 22.82 -8.76
N THR A 153 4.54 22.68 -7.43
CA THR A 153 5.49 21.81 -6.73
C THR A 153 5.35 20.35 -7.15
N ARG A 154 4.11 19.83 -7.21
CA ARG A 154 3.86 18.45 -7.64
C ARG A 154 4.19 18.22 -9.11
N LEU A 155 3.91 19.20 -9.98
CA LEU A 155 4.30 19.14 -11.38
C LEU A 155 5.82 18.97 -11.54
N VAL A 156 6.63 19.72 -10.80
CA VAL A 156 8.10 19.65 -10.91
C VAL A 156 8.65 18.34 -10.35
N GLN A 157 8.04 17.82 -9.28
CA GLN A 157 8.45 16.56 -8.65
C GLN A 157 8.29 15.34 -9.57
N GLU A 158 7.45 15.41 -10.61
CA GLU A 158 7.38 14.37 -11.65
C GLU A 158 8.70 14.25 -12.45
N PHE A 159 9.54 15.30 -12.43
CA PHE A 159 10.79 15.40 -13.18
C PHE A 159 12.03 15.60 -12.29
N ASP A 160 11.94 15.24 -11.00
CA ASP A 160 13.05 15.34 -10.03
C ASP A 160 14.23 14.37 -10.31
N SER A 161 14.02 13.45 -11.25
CA SER A 161 14.92 12.35 -11.57
C SER A 161 14.78 11.94 -13.04
N ARG A 162 15.85 11.38 -13.60
CA ARG A 162 15.90 10.96 -15.01
C ARG A 162 16.30 9.50 -15.12
N VAL A 163 15.40 8.60 -14.72
CA VAL A 163 15.63 7.15 -14.81
C VAL A 163 15.39 6.67 -16.25
N PRO A 164 16.35 5.97 -16.88
CA PRO A 164 16.16 5.36 -18.20
C PRO A 164 14.96 4.41 -18.25
N ALA A 165 14.28 4.39 -19.39
CA ALA A 165 13.10 3.55 -19.58
C ALA A 165 13.40 2.06 -19.41
N GLU A 166 14.57 1.58 -19.85
CA GLU A 166 14.99 0.18 -19.69
C GLU A 166 15.08 -0.25 -18.21
N ILE A 167 15.47 0.68 -17.34
CA ILE A 167 15.55 0.44 -15.89
C ILE A 167 14.16 0.39 -15.28
N ARG A 168 13.28 1.34 -15.65
CA ARG A 168 11.87 1.32 -15.21
C ARG A 168 11.16 0.03 -15.64
N GLN A 169 11.40 -0.39 -16.87
CA GLN A 169 10.83 -1.62 -17.42
C GLN A 169 11.34 -2.86 -16.69
N ASN A 170 12.62 -2.89 -16.31
CA ASN A 170 13.19 -3.96 -15.49
C ASN A 170 12.63 -3.99 -14.06
N ILE A 171 12.39 -2.82 -13.46
CA ILE A 171 11.73 -2.71 -12.15
C ILE A 171 10.30 -3.28 -12.22
N ASN A 172 9.49 -2.85 -13.21
CA ASN A 172 8.14 -3.39 -13.40
C ASN A 172 8.16 -4.91 -13.56
N LYS A 173 9.07 -5.42 -14.39
CA LYS A 173 9.24 -6.86 -14.59
C LYS A 173 9.55 -7.61 -13.29
N ALA A 174 10.48 -7.10 -12.48
CA ALA A 174 10.84 -7.74 -11.20
C ALA A 174 9.64 -7.81 -10.25
N TYR A 175 8.84 -6.74 -10.16
CA TYR A 175 7.62 -6.73 -9.34
C TYR A 175 6.53 -7.67 -9.87
N VAL A 176 6.25 -7.66 -11.18
CA VAL A 176 5.26 -8.58 -11.79
C VAL A 176 5.66 -10.04 -11.55
N GLN A 177 6.94 -10.36 -11.62
CA GLN A 177 7.42 -11.72 -11.36
C GLN A 177 7.30 -12.11 -9.88
N ALA A 178 7.59 -11.20 -8.95
CA ALA A 178 7.41 -11.43 -7.53
C ALA A 178 5.93 -11.58 -7.15
N ASP A 179 5.05 -10.76 -7.73
CA ASP A 179 3.59 -10.84 -7.53
C ASP A 179 3.04 -12.17 -8.07
N ASN A 180 3.42 -12.57 -9.28
CA ASN A 180 3.04 -13.87 -9.84
C ASN A 180 3.50 -15.05 -8.97
N TYR A 181 4.72 -15.00 -8.44
CA TYR A 181 5.20 -16.01 -7.49
C TYR A 181 4.28 -16.12 -6.27
N ILE A 182 3.88 -14.98 -5.69
CA ILE A 182 2.99 -14.94 -4.53
C ILE A 182 1.56 -15.40 -4.89
N ALA A 183 1.02 -14.99 -6.03
CA ALA A 183 -0.31 -15.34 -6.50
C ALA A 183 -0.47 -16.86 -6.71
N GLU A 184 0.58 -17.51 -7.22
CA GLU A 184 0.61 -18.97 -7.40
C GLU A 184 0.95 -19.72 -6.11
N TYR A 185 1.39 -19.04 -5.05
CA TYR A 185 1.74 -19.69 -3.79
C TYR A 185 0.51 -19.98 -2.93
N ASN A 186 -0.03 -21.18 -3.09
CA ASN A 186 -1.25 -21.61 -2.40
C ASN A 186 -1.01 -22.90 -1.61
N ILE A 187 -1.70 -23.05 -0.47
CA ILE A 187 -1.71 -24.25 0.34
C ILE A 187 -3.11 -24.86 0.31
N PHE A 188 -3.19 -26.14 -0.01
CA PHE A 188 -4.42 -26.90 0.07
C PHE A 188 -4.58 -27.45 1.49
N MET A 189 -5.38 -26.76 2.30
CA MET A 189 -5.45 -26.99 3.74
C MET A 189 -6.01 -28.37 4.11
N HIS A 190 -6.95 -28.89 3.31
CA HIS A 190 -7.46 -30.26 3.47
C HIS A 190 -6.34 -31.31 3.43
N HIS A 191 -5.29 -31.03 2.67
CA HIS A 191 -4.14 -31.92 2.48
C HIS A 191 -3.10 -31.86 3.60
N LEU A 192 -3.37 -31.08 4.66
CA LEU A 192 -2.54 -31.07 5.85
C LEU A 192 -2.96 -32.17 6.82
N LEU A 193 -1.96 -32.93 7.29
CA LEU A 193 -2.10 -33.99 8.27
C LEU A 193 -1.49 -33.54 9.60
N ASP A 194 -2.19 -33.81 10.71
CA ASP A 194 -1.60 -33.66 12.04
C ASP A 194 -0.68 -34.85 12.39
N ARG A 195 -0.21 -34.89 13.63
CA ARG A 195 0.67 -35.97 14.12
C ARG A 195 -0.03 -37.33 14.18
N ASP A 196 -1.36 -37.34 14.20
CA ASP A 196 -2.18 -38.55 14.24
C ASP A 196 -2.71 -38.94 12.84
N GLY A 197 -2.21 -38.26 11.80
CA GLY A 197 -2.62 -38.46 10.41
C GLY A 197 -4.03 -37.95 10.10
N GLN A 198 -4.60 -37.08 10.94
CA GLN A 198 -5.94 -36.52 10.76
C GLN A 198 -5.90 -35.23 9.95
N ARG A 199 -6.98 -35.01 9.17
CA ARG A 199 -7.22 -33.75 8.45
C ARG A 199 -8.07 -32.83 9.32
N LEU A 200 -7.55 -31.64 9.61
CA LEU A 200 -8.25 -30.68 10.46
C LEU A 200 -9.12 -29.70 9.67
N PHE A 201 -8.90 -29.58 8.36
CA PHE A 201 -9.53 -28.57 7.49
C PHE A 201 -10.52 -29.22 6.50
N PRO A 202 -11.59 -28.47 6.12
CA PRO A 202 -12.59 -28.97 5.19
C PRO A 202 -12.02 -29.21 3.79
N ASP A 203 -12.66 -30.11 3.05
CA ASP A 203 -12.31 -30.44 1.67
C ASP A 203 -12.38 -29.21 0.75
N GLY A 204 -11.46 -29.14 -0.22
CA GLY A 204 -11.38 -28.04 -1.19
C GLY A 204 -10.84 -26.70 -0.66
N LEU A 205 -10.53 -26.56 0.64
CA LEU A 205 -10.02 -25.30 1.18
C LEU A 205 -8.61 -24.99 0.64
N LYS A 206 -8.52 -24.03 -0.28
CA LYS A 206 -7.28 -23.52 -0.88
C LYS A 206 -7.02 -22.09 -0.41
N LEU A 207 -5.88 -21.85 0.22
CA LEU A 207 -5.51 -20.55 0.76
C LEU A 207 -4.21 -20.05 0.13
N ILE A 208 -4.22 -18.82 -0.36
CA ILE A 208 -3.00 -18.08 -0.67
C ILE A 208 -2.17 -17.91 0.60
N THR A 209 -0.84 -17.87 0.47
CA THR A 209 0.08 -17.56 1.59
C THR A 209 -0.32 -16.32 2.36
N HIS A 210 0.27 -16.12 3.55
CA HIS A 210 0.12 -14.92 4.38
C HIS A 210 -1.34 -14.49 4.59
N TRP A 211 -2.01 -13.80 3.65
CA TRP A 211 -3.39 -13.34 3.75
C TRP A 211 -4.35 -14.49 4.06
N GLY A 212 -4.41 -15.52 3.20
CA GLY A 212 -5.36 -16.62 3.34
C GLY A 212 -5.14 -17.38 4.64
N LEU A 213 -3.89 -17.74 4.91
CA LEU A 213 -3.49 -18.44 6.14
C LEU A 213 -3.78 -17.63 7.41
N ARG A 214 -3.45 -16.33 7.44
CA ARG A 214 -3.70 -15.46 8.60
C ARG A 214 -5.18 -15.31 8.87
N ASP A 215 -5.98 -15.09 7.84
CA ASP A 215 -7.42 -14.89 8.00
C ASP A 215 -8.10 -16.18 8.46
N GLU A 216 -7.72 -17.33 7.91
CA GLU A 216 -8.18 -18.64 8.40
C GLU A 216 -7.79 -18.83 9.87
N LEU A 217 -6.57 -18.48 10.26
CA LEU A 217 -6.15 -18.55 11.67
C LEU A 217 -7.03 -17.67 12.58
N LYS A 218 -7.38 -16.46 12.12
CA LYS A 218 -8.28 -15.54 12.83
C LYS A 218 -9.69 -16.13 12.98
N ALA A 219 -10.21 -16.80 11.95
CA ALA A 219 -11.52 -17.44 12.00
C ALA A 219 -11.61 -18.52 13.12
N GLN A 220 -10.49 -19.15 13.47
CA GLN A 220 -10.46 -20.21 14.47
C GLN A 220 -10.59 -19.74 15.93
N TYR A 221 -10.50 -18.44 16.24
CA TYR A 221 -10.67 -17.95 17.63
C TYR A 221 -12.06 -18.22 18.21
N GLY A 222 -13.09 -18.37 17.36
CA GLY A 222 -14.45 -18.69 17.78
C GLY A 222 -14.73 -20.17 18.01
N ASN A 223 -13.83 -21.05 17.60
CA ASN A 223 -14.09 -22.49 17.55
C ASN A 223 -13.50 -23.18 18.78
N ALA A 224 -14.30 -24.02 19.45
CA ALA A 224 -13.85 -24.77 20.63
C ALA A 224 -12.64 -25.69 20.35
N ASP A 225 -12.55 -26.20 19.13
CA ASP A 225 -11.45 -27.03 18.61
C ASP A 225 -10.51 -26.25 17.66
N GLY A 226 -10.53 -24.91 17.72
CA GLY A 226 -9.74 -24.06 16.82
C GLY A 226 -8.23 -24.08 17.08
N LEU A 227 -7.80 -24.32 18.33
CA LEU A 227 -6.38 -24.22 18.71
C LEU A 227 -5.44 -25.18 17.93
N PRO A 228 -5.77 -26.47 17.73
CA PRO A 228 -4.99 -27.34 16.85
C PRO A 228 -4.83 -26.80 15.42
N ARG A 229 -5.90 -26.24 14.83
CA ARG A 229 -5.87 -25.63 13.49
C ARG A 229 -4.95 -24.41 13.45
N GLN A 230 -5.04 -23.53 14.45
CA GLN A 230 -4.17 -22.35 14.56
C GLN A 230 -2.69 -22.75 14.64
N LYS A 231 -2.36 -23.78 15.43
CA LYS A 231 -0.99 -24.30 15.54
C LYS A 231 -0.48 -24.92 14.24
N MET A 232 -1.34 -25.62 13.50
CA MET A 232 -0.96 -26.18 12.20
C MET A 232 -0.69 -25.08 11.19
N ILE A 233 -1.54 -24.04 11.12
CA ILE A 233 -1.31 -22.88 10.26
C ILE A 233 -0.02 -22.15 10.63
N GLN A 234 0.22 -21.93 11.94
CA GLN A 234 1.48 -21.34 12.42
C GLN A 234 2.68 -22.14 11.90
N LYS A 235 2.67 -23.47 12.02
CA LYS A 235 3.78 -24.31 11.55
C LYS A 235 3.99 -24.20 10.05
N VAL A 236 2.91 -24.15 9.26
CA VAL A 236 2.99 -23.92 7.80
C VAL A 236 3.65 -22.56 7.50
N MET A 237 3.24 -21.48 8.19
CA MET A 237 3.83 -20.15 8.01
C MET A 237 5.33 -20.13 8.37
N GLU A 238 5.71 -20.74 9.49
CA GLU A 238 7.12 -20.87 9.89
C GLU A 238 7.93 -21.60 8.82
N SER A 239 7.36 -22.65 8.22
CA SER A 239 8.00 -23.42 7.17
C SER A 239 8.20 -22.65 5.86
N ILE A 240 7.25 -21.77 5.52
CA ILE A 240 7.38 -20.84 4.39
C ILE A 240 8.52 -19.84 4.65
N ILE A 241 8.59 -19.26 5.85
CA ILE A 241 9.65 -18.31 6.23
C ILE A 241 11.02 -18.99 6.24
N ALA A 242 11.13 -20.17 6.83
CA ALA A 242 12.39 -20.90 6.90
C ALA A 242 12.84 -21.47 5.54
N GLN A 243 11.95 -21.44 4.53
CA GLN A 243 12.11 -22.15 3.26
C GLN A 243 12.47 -23.62 3.51
N ASP A 244 11.78 -24.24 4.48
CA ASP A 244 11.85 -25.68 4.75
C ASP A 244 10.58 -26.41 4.26
N ILE A 245 9.55 -25.66 3.84
CA ILE A 245 8.35 -26.22 3.22
C ILE A 245 8.70 -27.08 1.99
N PRO A 246 8.16 -28.31 1.87
CA PRO A 246 8.41 -29.15 0.70
C PRO A 246 7.91 -28.50 -0.59
N LYS A 247 8.78 -28.41 -1.61
CA LYS A 247 8.43 -27.75 -2.88
C LYS A 247 7.17 -28.32 -3.53
N VAL A 248 6.98 -29.64 -3.39
CA VAL A 248 5.87 -30.38 -4.01
C VAL A 248 4.50 -30.03 -3.43
N VAL A 249 4.41 -29.41 -2.25
CA VAL A 249 3.11 -29.07 -1.62
C VAL A 249 2.55 -27.73 -2.08
N ILE A 250 3.39 -26.87 -2.69
CA ILE A 250 3.00 -25.54 -3.12
C ILE A 250 2.07 -25.68 -4.34
N ASN A 251 0.85 -25.17 -4.20
CA ASN A 251 -0.19 -25.17 -5.24
C ASN A 251 -0.50 -26.57 -5.80
N ASN A 252 -0.46 -27.61 -4.96
CA ASN A 252 -0.68 -29.00 -5.37
C ASN A 252 -1.76 -29.67 -4.51
N ASP A 253 -2.81 -30.18 -5.16
CA ASP A 253 -3.96 -30.87 -4.53
C ASP A 253 -3.82 -32.40 -4.51
N ARG A 254 -2.65 -32.94 -4.88
CA ARG A 254 -2.44 -34.39 -5.07
C ARG A 254 -1.58 -35.04 -4.01
N VAL A 255 -1.07 -34.26 -3.05
CA VAL A 255 -0.14 -34.74 -2.03
C VAL A 255 -0.65 -34.31 -0.67
N ASP A 256 -0.47 -35.18 0.33
CA ASP A 256 -0.71 -34.86 1.72
C ASP A 256 0.61 -34.49 2.41
N TRP A 257 0.59 -33.51 3.30
CA TRP A 257 1.77 -33.07 4.02
C TRP A 257 1.50 -33.07 5.52
N SER A 258 2.43 -33.62 6.29
CA SER A 258 2.46 -33.50 7.75
C SER A 258 3.47 -32.43 8.17
N PRO A 259 3.06 -31.18 8.44
CA PRO A 259 3.99 -30.07 8.69
C PRO A 259 4.81 -30.25 9.98
N PHE A 260 4.31 -31.05 10.93
CA PHE A 260 5.02 -31.29 12.19
C PHE A 260 6.10 -32.36 12.09
N GLU A 261 5.96 -33.29 11.13
CA GLU A 261 6.95 -34.36 10.89
C GLU A 261 7.81 -34.10 9.64
N ASP A 262 7.43 -33.13 8.83
CA ASP A 262 8.03 -32.81 7.54
C ASP A 262 8.04 -34.00 6.56
N LYS A 263 6.89 -34.65 6.43
CA LYS A 263 6.69 -35.79 5.52
C LYS A 263 5.59 -35.49 4.52
N VAL A 264 5.83 -35.88 3.27
CA VAL A 264 4.86 -35.76 2.18
C VAL A 264 4.45 -37.15 1.71
N PHE A 265 3.15 -37.33 1.46
CA PHE A 265 2.59 -38.58 0.98
C PHE A 265 1.83 -38.36 -0.33
N GLN A 266 1.98 -39.29 -1.26
CA GLN A 266 1.15 -39.40 -2.45
C GLN A 266 0.54 -40.80 -2.48
N ASP A 267 -0.78 -40.90 -2.55
CA ASP A 267 -1.52 -42.18 -2.51
C ASP A 267 -1.12 -43.06 -1.29
N GLY A 268 -0.88 -42.43 -0.14
CA GLY A 268 -0.47 -43.09 1.11
C GLY A 268 0.98 -43.57 1.15
N LYS A 269 1.81 -43.27 0.14
CA LYS A 269 3.24 -43.56 0.11
C LYS A 269 4.05 -42.29 0.34
N GLU A 270 5.05 -42.37 1.20
CA GLU A 270 5.99 -41.27 1.40
C GLU A 270 6.73 -40.96 0.09
N VAL A 271 6.78 -39.67 -0.27
CA VAL A 271 7.47 -39.14 -1.46
C VAL A 271 8.51 -38.11 -1.05
N ASP A 272 9.30 -37.64 -2.02
CA ASP A 272 10.32 -36.62 -1.79
C ASP A 272 9.72 -35.36 -1.16
N ALA A 273 10.23 -35.00 0.01
CA ALA A 273 9.87 -33.81 0.78
C ALA A 273 10.94 -32.71 0.66
N SER A 274 11.77 -32.74 -0.40
CA SER A 274 12.81 -31.74 -0.61
C SER A 274 12.25 -30.31 -0.50
N PRO A 275 12.88 -29.45 0.31
CA PRO A 275 12.37 -28.11 0.55
C PRO A 275 12.37 -27.27 -0.72
N GLU A 276 11.47 -26.30 -0.78
CA GLU A 276 11.63 -25.18 -1.70
C GLU A 276 13.05 -24.60 -1.52
N PRO A 277 13.82 -24.37 -2.60
CA PRO A 277 15.01 -23.54 -2.49
C PRO A 277 14.65 -22.17 -1.91
N ASP A 278 15.61 -21.32 -1.57
CA ASP A 278 15.39 -19.96 -1.05
C ASP A 278 14.76 -18.97 -2.07
N SER A 279 13.77 -19.43 -2.86
CA SER A 279 13.12 -18.77 -3.97
C SER A 279 12.37 -17.52 -3.52
N ARG A 280 11.71 -17.58 -2.35
CA ARG A 280 11.06 -16.42 -1.74
C ARG A 280 12.03 -15.23 -1.62
N TYR A 281 13.25 -15.51 -1.18
CA TYR A 281 14.28 -14.50 -0.97
C TYR A 281 15.02 -14.14 -2.26
N LEU A 282 15.07 -15.04 -3.25
CA LEU A 282 15.53 -14.71 -4.59
C LEU A 282 14.62 -13.66 -5.25
N TYR A 283 13.29 -13.79 -5.16
CA TYR A 283 12.37 -12.79 -5.70
C TYR A 283 12.54 -11.42 -5.03
N LEU A 284 12.72 -11.40 -3.69
CA LEU A 284 13.01 -10.16 -2.97
C LEU A 284 14.35 -9.54 -3.41
N LEU A 285 15.41 -10.34 -3.58
CA LEU A 285 16.70 -9.83 -4.10
C LEU A 285 16.57 -9.29 -5.53
N ASN A 286 15.78 -9.94 -6.39
CA ASN A 286 15.55 -9.47 -7.75
C ASN A 286 14.88 -8.08 -7.75
N VAL A 287 13.86 -7.88 -6.89
CA VAL A 287 13.23 -6.57 -6.67
C VAL A 287 14.24 -5.56 -6.16
N PHE A 288 15.01 -5.90 -5.13
CA PHE A 288 16.05 -5.02 -4.58
C PHE A 288 17.08 -4.60 -5.63
N HIS A 289 17.60 -5.54 -6.42
CA HIS A 289 18.58 -5.24 -7.47
C HIS A 289 18.00 -4.38 -8.59
N ALA A 290 16.74 -4.64 -8.99
CA ALA A 290 16.06 -3.82 -9.98
C ALA A 290 15.88 -2.39 -9.46
N GLU A 291 15.39 -2.20 -8.24
CA GLU A 291 15.22 -0.88 -7.60
C GLU A 291 16.55 -0.15 -7.45
N ARG A 292 17.58 -0.85 -6.96
CA ARG A 292 18.93 -0.31 -6.79
C ARG A 292 19.55 0.15 -8.11
N SER A 293 19.19 -0.48 -9.23
CA SER A 293 19.69 -0.06 -10.55
C SER A 293 19.24 1.36 -10.93
N SER A 294 18.16 1.87 -10.32
CA SER A 294 17.69 3.24 -10.50
C SER A 294 18.39 4.27 -9.61
N ASP A 295 19.06 3.84 -8.53
CA ASP A 295 19.67 4.74 -7.53
C ASP A 295 20.62 5.80 -8.11
N PRO A 296 21.48 5.50 -9.10
CA PRO A 296 22.37 6.51 -9.72
C PRO A 296 21.64 7.66 -10.43
N TYR A 297 20.33 7.49 -10.70
CA TYR A 297 19.50 8.46 -11.43
C TYR A 297 18.66 9.36 -10.52
N TYR A 298 18.78 9.17 -9.20
CA TYR A 298 18.18 10.01 -8.16
C TYR A 298 19.28 10.74 -7.37
N PRO A 299 19.77 11.90 -7.86
CA PRO A 299 20.92 12.59 -7.25
C PRO A 299 20.66 13.03 -5.80
N HIS A 300 19.41 13.34 -5.46
CA HIS A 300 19.02 13.79 -4.12
C HIS A 300 18.48 12.66 -3.23
N LEU A 301 18.00 11.56 -3.83
CA LEU A 301 17.38 10.42 -3.14
C LEU A 301 17.99 9.07 -3.60
N PRO A 302 19.30 8.83 -3.36
CA PRO A 302 20.08 7.76 -4.00
C PRO A 302 19.85 6.35 -3.43
N THR A 303 18.71 6.10 -2.78
CA THR A 303 18.28 4.77 -2.32
C THR A 303 16.76 4.69 -2.36
N LEU A 304 16.19 3.49 -2.52
CA LEU A 304 14.76 3.28 -2.43
C LEU A 304 14.22 3.71 -1.07
N MET A 305 14.97 3.47 0.02
CA MET A 305 14.55 3.90 1.36
C MET A 305 14.32 5.42 1.41
N LYS A 306 15.28 6.22 0.91
CA LYS A 306 15.09 7.67 0.82
C LYS A 306 13.92 8.06 -0.06
N ARG A 307 13.73 7.42 -1.22
CA ARG A 307 12.56 7.70 -2.08
C ARG A 307 11.24 7.40 -1.36
N ARG A 308 11.16 6.25 -0.70
CA ARG A 308 9.96 5.81 0.02
C ARG A 308 9.61 6.71 1.20
N PHE A 309 10.59 7.21 1.96
CA PHE A 309 10.34 8.09 3.09
C PHE A 309 10.22 9.56 2.70
N GLU A 310 11.17 10.08 1.92
CA GLU A 310 11.25 11.51 1.66
C GLU A 310 10.38 11.98 0.49
N ARG A 311 10.12 11.12 -0.51
CA ARG A 311 9.30 11.47 -1.69
C ARG A 311 7.90 10.86 -1.62
N ASP A 312 7.79 9.56 -1.33
CA ASP A 312 6.49 8.88 -1.41
C ASP A 312 5.66 9.12 -0.15
N ARG A 313 6.25 8.93 1.04
CA ARG A 313 5.55 9.19 2.32
C ARG A 313 5.57 10.65 2.71
N GLU A 314 6.61 11.38 2.33
CA GLU A 314 6.90 12.74 2.81
C GLU A 314 6.95 12.83 4.35
N ILE A 315 7.51 11.80 4.98
CA ILE A 315 7.78 11.72 6.42
C ILE A 315 9.20 11.21 6.60
N PRO A 316 10.10 11.94 7.30
CA PRO A 316 11.45 11.46 7.57
C PRO A 316 11.45 10.06 8.22
N GLU A 317 12.34 9.17 7.78
CA GLU A 317 12.41 7.79 8.26
C GLU A 317 12.51 7.71 9.79
N THR A 318 13.32 8.59 10.39
CA THR A 318 13.51 8.65 11.85
C THR A 318 12.21 8.99 12.57
N THR A 319 11.52 10.03 12.12
CA THR A 319 10.21 10.45 12.66
C THR A 319 9.17 9.34 12.51
N PHE A 320 9.16 8.66 11.36
CA PHE A 320 8.27 7.54 11.12
C PHE A 320 8.55 6.37 12.06
N ARG A 321 9.83 5.97 12.20
CA ARG A 321 10.25 4.90 13.11
C ARG A 321 9.90 5.22 14.57
N GLU A 322 10.15 6.46 15.01
CA GLU A 322 9.81 6.92 16.36
C GLU A 322 8.32 6.80 16.65
N MET A 323 7.47 7.10 15.66
CA MET A 323 6.01 6.94 15.77
C MET A 323 5.60 5.48 16.00
N LEU A 324 6.16 4.55 15.22
CA LEU A 324 5.88 3.11 15.38
C LEU A 324 6.40 2.58 16.72
N VAL A 325 7.62 2.95 17.10
CA VAL A 325 8.23 2.52 18.38
C VAL A 325 7.42 3.05 19.56
N ARG A 326 6.94 4.30 19.49
CA ARG A 326 6.10 4.91 20.53
C ARG A 326 4.83 4.12 20.80
N LEU A 327 4.19 3.59 19.75
CA LEU A 327 3.01 2.73 19.84
C LEU A 327 3.34 1.37 20.48
N LEU A 328 4.39 0.71 19.97
CA LEU A 328 4.79 -0.64 20.36
C LEU A 328 5.36 -0.73 21.79
N THR A 329 5.88 0.39 22.32
CA THR A 329 6.51 0.46 23.64
C THR A 329 5.62 1.06 24.72
N ASP A 330 4.37 1.45 24.39
CA ASP A 330 3.47 2.01 25.39
C ASP A 330 3.15 0.98 26.50
N PRO A 331 3.21 1.37 27.78
CA PRO A 331 2.92 0.46 28.89
C PRO A 331 1.54 -0.21 28.83
N VAL A 332 0.56 0.41 28.17
CA VAL A 332 -0.79 -0.14 28.02
C VAL A 332 -0.81 -1.49 27.31
N ALA A 333 0.19 -1.80 26.46
CA ALA A 333 0.32 -3.07 25.75
C ALA A 333 0.25 -4.29 26.68
N LYS A 334 0.83 -4.19 27.88
CA LYS A 334 0.82 -5.27 28.89
C LYS A 334 -0.57 -5.54 29.43
N ASP A 335 -1.38 -4.51 29.57
CA ASP A 335 -2.75 -4.65 30.05
C ASP A 335 -3.66 -5.20 28.94
N VAL A 336 -3.47 -4.76 27.70
CA VAL A 336 -4.17 -5.32 26.53
C VAL A 336 -3.85 -6.81 26.38
N ALA A 337 -2.58 -7.21 26.44
CA ALA A 337 -2.18 -8.62 26.37
C ALA A 337 -2.83 -9.48 27.48
N LYS A 338 -2.93 -8.96 28.71
CA LYS A 338 -3.63 -9.64 29.82
C LYS A 338 -5.13 -9.76 29.57
N LEU A 339 -5.76 -8.76 28.97
CA LEU A 339 -7.18 -8.85 28.58
C LEU A 339 -7.39 -9.94 27.53
N ILE A 340 -6.49 -10.05 26.55
CA ILE A 340 -6.52 -11.13 25.55
C ILE A 340 -6.34 -12.49 26.24
N GLU A 341 -5.34 -12.64 27.12
CA GLU A 341 -5.09 -13.87 27.86
C GLU A 341 -6.32 -14.31 28.68
N LYS A 342 -6.95 -13.35 29.39
CA LYS A 342 -8.18 -13.58 30.16
C LYS A 342 -9.34 -14.04 29.26
N ARG A 343 -9.53 -13.41 28.10
CA ARG A 343 -10.58 -13.79 27.13
C ARG A 343 -10.34 -15.15 26.51
N GLN A 344 -9.08 -15.48 26.21
CA GLN A 344 -8.70 -16.76 25.62
C GLN A 344 -8.74 -17.92 26.63
N GLY A 345 -8.66 -17.64 27.93
CA GLY A 345 -8.64 -18.68 28.97
C GLY A 345 -7.40 -19.59 28.92
N ARG A 346 -6.36 -19.17 28.18
CA ARG A 346 -5.09 -19.86 28.00
C ARG A 346 -3.96 -18.85 27.89
N ARG A 347 -2.72 -19.29 28.13
CA ARG A 347 -1.54 -18.50 27.81
C ARG A 347 -1.55 -18.10 26.33
N LEU A 348 -1.01 -16.92 26.06
CA LEU A 348 -0.86 -16.46 24.70
C LEU A 348 0.11 -17.36 23.91
N GLN A 349 -0.12 -17.43 22.61
CA GLN A 349 0.67 -18.12 21.59
C GLN A 349 1.20 -17.08 20.60
N PRO A 350 2.22 -17.41 19.79
CA PRO A 350 2.81 -16.43 18.88
C PRO A 350 1.80 -15.82 17.91
N PHE A 351 0.86 -16.62 17.41
CA PHE A 351 -0.19 -16.14 16.51
C PHE A 351 -1.25 -15.25 17.18
N ASP A 352 -1.23 -15.06 18.51
CA ASP A 352 -2.16 -14.13 19.19
C ASP A 352 -1.84 -12.66 18.91
N ILE A 353 -0.74 -12.34 18.21
CA ILE A 353 -0.56 -11.03 17.56
C ILE A 353 -1.69 -10.70 16.59
N TRP A 354 -2.37 -11.73 16.05
CA TRP A 354 -3.51 -11.64 15.15
C TRP A 354 -4.86 -11.75 15.86
N TYR A 355 -4.90 -11.73 17.19
CA TYR A 355 -6.14 -11.84 17.95
C TYR A 355 -7.16 -10.78 17.51
N ASN A 356 -8.34 -11.25 17.09
CA ASN A 356 -9.43 -10.38 16.61
C ASN A 356 -10.69 -10.47 17.48
N GLY A 357 -10.62 -11.06 18.68
CA GLY A 357 -11.79 -11.20 19.57
C GLY A 357 -12.20 -9.92 20.31
N PHE A 358 -11.58 -8.78 19.99
CA PHE A 358 -12.10 -7.45 20.31
C PHE A 358 -13.04 -6.92 19.22
N GLN A 359 -13.00 -7.45 17.99
CA GLN A 359 -13.94 -7.05 16.96
C GLN A 359 -15.36 -7.44 17.35
N LYS A 360 -16.32 -6.59 17.00
CA LYS A 360 -17.73 -6.94 17.00
C LYS A 360 -17.93 -8.16 16.10
N ARG A 361 -18.34 -9.28 16.68
CA ARG A 361 -18.99 -10.32 15.90
C ARG A 361 -20.47 -9.98 15.88
N ALA A 362 -21.08 -10.00 14.70
CA ALA A 362 -22.52 -10.09 14.66
C ALA A 362 -22.93 -11.32 15.51
N ASP A 363 -24.10 -11.29 16.16
CA ASP A 363 -24.73 -12.51 16.71
C ASP A 363 -25.10 -13.53 15.60
N VAL A 364 -24.64 -13.26 14.38
CA VAL A 364 -24.87 -13.98 13.13
C VAL A 364 -23.57 -14.70 12.80
N ASP A 365 -23.65 -16.03 12.63
CA ASP A 365 -22.51 -16.82 12.20
C ASP A 365 -22.08 -16.44 10.75
N GLU A 366 -20.84 -16.78 10.40
CA GLU A 366 -20.26 -16.44 9.10
C GLU A 366 -21.05 -17.06 7.93
N ALA A 367 -21.62 -18.26 8.11
CA ALA A 367 -22.43 -18.92 7.08
C ALA A 367 -23.74 -18.16 6.80
N ALA A 368 -24.36 -17.59 7.82
CA ALA A 368 -25.51 -16.73 7.67
C ALA A 368 -25.14 -15.38 7.04
N LEU A 369 -23.97 -14.81 7.35
CA LEU A 369 -23.45 -13.63 6.67
C LEU A 369 -23.19 -13.92 5.17
N ASP A 370 -22.58 -15.06 4.85
CA ASP A 370 -22.41 -15.53 3.47
C ASP A 370 -23.73 -15.63 2.72
N GLN A 371 -24.77 -16.16 3.36
CA GLN A 371 -26.11 -16.25 2.77
C GLN A 371 -26.73 -14.87 2.53
N ILE A 372 -26.63 -13.95 3.49
CA ILE A 372 -27.16 -12.58 3.38
C ILE A 372 -26.48 -11.84 2.21
N VAL A 373 -25.16 -11.89 2.16
CA VAL A 373 -24.37 -11.22 1.14
C VAL A 373 -24.62 -11.85 -0.23
N GLY A 374 -24.61 -13.18 -0.34
CA GLY A 374 -24.84 -13.89 -1.60
C GLY A 374 -26.23 -13.63 -2.17
N GLN A 375 -27.25 -13.47 -1.32
CA GLN A 375 -28.60 -13.06 -1.75
C GLN A 375 -28.65 -11.60 -2.21
N LYS A 376 -27.94 -10.69 -1.53
CA LYS A 376 -27.91 -9.27 -1.86
C LYS A 376 -27.10 -9.00 -3.14
N TYR A 377 -26.00 -9.74 -3.34
CA TYR A 377 -25.03 -9.55 -4.42
C TYR A 377 -24.66 -10.88 -5.10
N PRO A 378 -25.60 -11.53 -5.83
CA PRO A 378 -25.35 -12.79 -6.53
C PRO A 378 -24.42 -12.67 -7.75
N SER A 379 -24.09 -11.46 -8.20
CA SER A 379 -23.30 -11.22 -9.41
C SER A 379 -22.58 -9.86 -9.40
N VAL A 380 -21.60 -9.69 -10.31
CA VAL A 380 -20.95 -8.40 -10.60
C VAL A 380 -21.98 -7.30 -10.86
N ALA A 381 -22.98 -7.56 -11.70
CA ALA A 381 -24.02 -6.59 -12.05
C ALA A 381 -24.88 -6.17 -10.85
N SER A 382 -25.19 -7.11 -9.94
CA SER A 382 -25.93 -6.79 -8.72
C SER A 382 -25.11 -5.95 -7.74
N PHE A 383 -23.81 -6.20 -7.61
CA PHE A 383 -22.95 -5.39 -6.75
C PHE A 383 -22.75 -3.99 -7.32
N GLN A 384 -22.52 -3.86 -8.63
CA GLN A 384 -22.49 -2.59 -9.36
C GLN A 384 -23.76 -1.75 -9.12
N SER A 385 -24.93 -2.39 -9.22
CA SER A 385 -26.22 -1.72 -9.01
C SER A 385 -26.46 -1.34 -7.55
N GLY A 386 -25.77 -1.97 -6.61
CA GLY A 386 -25.86 -1.72 -5.17
C GLY A 386 -24.97 -0.57 -4.67
N LEU A 387 -24.00 -0.09 -5.47
CA LEU A 387 -23.07 0.96 -5.04
C LEU A 387 -23.77 2.23 -4.54
N PRO A 388 -24.82 2.76 -5.19
CA PRO A 388 -25.52 3.95 -4.68
C PRO A 388 -26.14 3.76 -3.28
N ASP A 389 -26.72 2.59 -2.99
CA ASP A 389 -27.31 2.29 -1.67
C ASP A 389 -26.23 2.25 -0.58
N ILE A 390 -25.09 1.63 -0.87
CA ILE A 390 -23.94 1.60 0.05
C ILE A 390 -23.48 3.03 0.37
N LEU A 391 -23.32 3.88 -0.65
CA LEU A 391 -22.91 5.27 -0.47
C LEU A 391 -23.94 6.07 0.34
N MET A 392 -25.23 5.95 0.03
CA MET A 392 -26.26 6.68 0.79
C MET A 392 -26.29 6.26 2.27
N ARG A 393 -26.05 4.98 2.58
CA ARG A 393 -25.91 4.50 3.97
C ARG A 393 -24.69 5.08 4.69
N LEU A 394 -23.59 5.32 3.97
CA LEU A 394 -22.40 6.02 4.48
C LEU A 394 -22.58 7.54 4.59
N GLY A 395 -23.79 8.05 4.33
CA GLY A 395 -24.13 9.46 4.50
C GLY A 395 -23.87 10.33 3.28
N PHE A 396 -23.51 9.76 2.12
CA PHE A 396 -23.43 10.52 0.87
C PHE A 396 -24.83 10.96 0.41
N SER A 397 -24.92 12.16 -0.17
CA SER A 397 -26.16 12.60 -0.82
C SER A 397 -26.45 11.75 -2.06
N ALA A 398 -27.72 11.66 -2.47
CA ALA A 398 -28.11 10.92 -3.66
C ALA A 398 -27.34 11.39 -4.92
N GLU A 399 -27.17 12.70 -5.09
CA GLU A 399 -26.39 13.28 -6.19
C GLU A 399 -24.94 12.78 -6.20
N LYS A 400 -24.29 12.75 -5.03
CA LYS A 400 -22.91 12.29 -4.90
C LYS A 400 -22.79 10.78 -5.06
N ALA A 401 -23.76 10.03 -4.54
CA ALA A 401 -23.83 8.59 -4.72
C ALA A 401 -23.94 8.22 -6.21
N ASP A 402 -24.81 8.90 -6.96
CA ASP A 402 -24.96 8.71 -8.40
C ASP A 402 -23.70 9.12 -9.18
N PHE A 403 -23.08 10.24 -8.81
CA PHE A 403 -21.82 10.68 -9.41
C PHE A 403 -20.71 9.63 -9.25
N LEU A 404 -20.50 9.16 -8.02
CA LEU A 404 -19.48 8.15 -7.69
C LEU A 404 -19.76 6.82 -8.40
N ALA A 405 -21.00 6.32 -8.32
CA ALA A 405 -21.39 5.06 -8.95
C ALA A 405 -21.22 5.07 -10.48
N ASN A 406 -21.41 6.23 -11.13
CA ASN A 406 -21.16 6.39 -12.57
C ASN A 406 -19.66 6.37 -12.94
N LYS A 407 -18.79 6.74 -11.99
CA LYS A 407 -17.32 6.79 -12.15
C LYS A 407 -16.62 5.52 -11.69
N ILE A 408 -17.33 4.54 -11.17
CA ILE A 408 -16.76 3.29 -10.63
C ILE A 408 -17.37 2.08 -11.36
N VAL A 409 -16.51 1.17 -11.81
CA VAL A 409 -16.91 -0.11 -12.43
C VAL A 409 -16.48 -1.26 -11.54
N VAL A 410 -17.37 -2.23 -11.32
CA VAL A 410 -17.04 -3.50 -10.65
C VAL A 410 -16.50 -4.49 -11.67
N ASP A 411 -15.28 -4.99 -11.45
CA ASP A 411 -14.69 -6.07 -12.25
C ASP A 411 -14.53 -7.37 -11.43
N PRO A 412 -14.69 -8.55 -12.05
CA PRO A 412 -14.45 -9.83 -11.40
C PRO A 412 -12.94 -10.12 -11.28
N SER A 413 -12.39 -10.06 -10.08
CA SER A 413 -10.96 -10.33 -9.84
C SER A 413 -10.62 -11.83 -9.83
N ARG A 414 -9.45 -12.19 -10.39
CA ARG A 414 -8.82 -13.52 -10.18
C ARG A 414 -8.22 -13.66 -8.78
N GLY A 415 -7.63 -12.57 -8.28
CA GLY A 415 -6.95 -12.51 -6.99
C GLY A 415 -7.90 -12.25 -5.82
N THR A 416 -7.35 -11.72 -4.74
CA THR A 416 -8.12 -11.35 -3.53
C THR A 416 -9.03 -10.14 -3.74
N GLY A 417 -8.81 -9.37 -4.80
CA GLY A 417 -9.42 -8.04 -5.03
C GLY A 417 -8.37 -6.94 -4.90
N HIS A 418 -8.62 -5.80 -5.56
CA HIS A 418 -7.88 -4.54 -5.41
C HIS A 418 -8.61 -3.39 -6.12
N ALA A 419 -8.38 -2.17 -5.66
CA ALA A 419 -8.83 -0.96 -6.31
C ALA A 419 -7.82 -0.45 -7.35
N MET A 420 -8.32 0.01 -8.49
CA MET A 420 -7.50 0.69 -9.51
C MET A 420 -8.16 2.04 -9.88
N GLY A 421 -7.56 3.13 -9.39
CA GLY A 421 -8.03 4.49 -9.68
C GLY A 421 -7.88 4.86 -11.16
N ALA A 422 -8.57 5.93 -11.57
CA ALA A 422 -8.31 6.58 -12.85
C ALA A 422 -7.18 7.62 -12.71
N GLN A 423 -6.51 7.95 -13.82
CA GLN A 423 -5.55 9.07 -13.89
C GLN A 423 -6.05 10.24 -14.75
N ARG A 424 -7.23 10.07 -15.36
CA ARG A 424 -7.87 11.06 -16.21
C ARG A 424 -9.35 11.13 -15.88
N ARG A 425 -9.88 12.35 -15.78
CA ARG A 425 -11.26 12.58 -15.32
C ARG A 425 -12.31 11.93 -16.19
N GLU A 426 -12.07 11.71 -17.48
CA GLU A 426 -13.01 11.02 -18.37
C GLU A 426 -13.16 9.52 -18.05
N ASP A 427 -12.14 8.91 -17.45
CA ASP A 427 -12.09 7.47 -17.20
C ASP A 427 -12.82 7.07 -15.91
N LYS A 428 -12.98 5.76 -15.75
CA LYS A 428 -13.60 5.15 -14.56
C LYS A 428 -12.53 4.49 -13.68
N ALA A 429 -12.74 4.57 -12.38
CA ALA A 429 -12.04 3.72 -11.41
C ALA A 429 -12.63 2.31 -11.44
N HIS A 430 -11.80 1.31 -11.12
CA HIS A 430 -12.15 -0.09 -11.17
C HIS A 430 -12.08 -0.71 -9.77
N LEU A 431 -13.23 -1.18 -9.32
CA LEU A 431 -13.45 -1.93 -8.09
C LEU A 431 -13.32 -3.42 -8.40
N ARG A 432 -12.17 -4.02 -8.12
CA ARG A 432 -11.95 -5.44 -8.43
C ARG A 432 -12.18 -6.26 -7.18
N THR A 433 -13.13 -7.19 -7.26
CA THR A 433 -13.42 -8.11 -6.16
C THR A 433 -13.76 -9.49 -6.72
N ARG A 434 -13.53 -10.52 -5.90
CA ARG A 434 -13.81 -11.90 -6.28
C ARG A 434 -15.30 -12.19 -6.11
N ILE A 435 -15.97 -12.55 -7.19
CA ILE A 435 -17.40 -12.89 -7.21
C ILE A 435 -17.57 -14.28 -7.84
N PRO A 436 -17.65 -15.36 -7.04
CA PRO A 436 -17.84 -16.71 -7.56
C PRO A 436 -19.27 -16.92 -8.09
N GLU A 437 -19.51 -18.06 -8.75
CA GLU A 437 -20.81 -18.42 -9.36
C GLU A 437 -21.99 -18.41 -8.36
N GLY A 438 -21.71 -18.59 -7.06
CA GLY A 438 -22.69 -18.55 -5.97
C GLY A 438 -22.96 -17.16 -5.38
N GLY A 439 -22.35 -16.09 -5.90
CA GLY A 439 -22.43 -14.73 -5.35
C GLY A 439 -21.30 -14.42 -4.36
N ILE A 440 -21.24 -13.15 -3.94
CA ILE A 440 -20.20 -12.68 -3.01
C ILE A 440 -20.42 -13.34 -1.63
N ASN A 441 -19.36 -13.90 -1.02
CA ASN A 441 -19.39 -14.35 0.37
C ASN A 441 -19.00 -13.19 1.32
N TYR A 442 -19.23 -13.32 2.62
CA TYR A 442 -19.03 -12.23 3.57
C TYR A 442 -17.58 -11.71 3.56
N LYS A 443 -16.60 -12.61 3.53
CA LYS A 443 -15.18 -12.23 3.39
C LYS A 443 -14.91 -11.42 2.12
N GLY A 444 -15.41 -11.88 0.97
CA GLY A 444 -15.29 -11.18 -0.30
C GLY A 444 -16.01 -9.82 -0.30
N TYR A 445 -17.11 -9.70 0.43
CA TYR A 445 -17.83 -8.45 0.62
C TYR A 445 -17.08 -7.47 1.51
N ASN A 446 -16.53 -7.93 2.63
CA ASN A 446 -15.69 -7.11 3.50
C ASN A 446 -14.49 -6.51 2.73
N ILE A 447 -13.84 -7.32 1.88
CA ILE A 447 -12.79 -6.85 0.96
C ILE A 447 -13.38 -5.88 -0.07
N ALA A 448 -14.51 -6.20 -0.72
CA ALA A 448 -15.12 -5.32 -1.71
C ALA A 448 -15.49 -3.94 -1.15
N VAL A 449 -15.93 -3.87 0.11
CA VAL A 449 -16.22 -2.61 0.80
C VAL A 449 -14.94 -1.81 1.08
N HIS A 450 -13.85 -2.48 1.47
CA HIS A 450 -12.53 -1.87 1.61
C HIS A 450 -12.06 -1.25 0.27
N GLU A 451 -12.04 -2.06 -0.80
CA GLU A 451 -11.63 -1.60 -2.14
C GLU A 451 -12.54 -0.47 -2.66
N PHE A 452 -13.83 -0.50 -2.31
CA PHE A 452 -14.75 0.56 -2.68
C PHE A 452 -14.39 1.89 -2.02
N GLY A 453 -13.93 1.87 -0.77
CA GLY A 453 -13.42 3.07 -0.07
C GLY A 453 -12.26 3.72 -0.82
N HIS A 454 -11.31 2.91 -1.33
CA HIS A 454 -10.24 3.41 -2.19
C HIS A 454 -10.79 4.09 -3.46
N ASN A 455 -11.72 3.44 -4.18
CA ASN A 455 -12.25 4.03 -5.41
C ASN A 455 -13.04 5.31 -5.16
N VAL A 456 -13.78 5.40 -4.05
CA VAL A 456 -14.48 6.65 -3.68
C VAL A 456 -13.48 7.78 -3.43
N GLU A 457 -12.40 7.50 -2.70
CA GLU A 457 -11.30 8.46 -2.51
C GLU A 457 -10.73 8.89 -3.86
N GLN A 458 -10.28 7.94 -4.69
CA GLN A 458 -9.66 8.18 -5.99
C GLN A 458 -10.56 8.98 -6.94
N VAL A 459 -11.87 8.73 -6.94
CA VAL A 459 -12.81 9.50 -7.78
C VAL A 459 -12.92 10.94 -7.28
N PHE A 460 -13.03 11.19 -5.97
CA PHE A 460 -13.08 12.56 -5.44
C PHE A 460 -11.78 13.31 -5.59
N SER A 461 -10.66 12.67 -5.28
CA SER A 461 -9.33 13.29 -5.31
C SER A 461 -8.82 13.54 -6.73
N LEU A 462 -9.45 12.93 -7.75
CA LEU A 462 -9.23 13.28 -9.15
C LEU A 462 -10.25 14.30 -9.68
N ASN A 463 -11.54 13.98 -9.57
CA ASN A 463 -12.60 14.76 -10.23
C ASN A 463 -12.96 16.06 -9.49
N GLY A 464 -12.69 16.11 -8.19
CA GLY A 464 -12.89 17.30 -7.36
C GLY A 464 -11.69 18.24 -7.30
N MET A 465 -10.59 17.92 -7.99
CA MET A 465 -9.33 18.65 -7.89
C MET A 465 -9.25 19.81 -8.88
N ASP A 466 -8.73 20.94 -8.41
CA ASP A 466 -8.48 22.16 -9.18
C ASP A 466 -7.29 22.04 -10.13
N TYR A 467 -6.19 21.44 -9.66
CA TYR A 467 -4.99 21.15 -10.46
C TYR A 467 -4.77 19.64 -10.53
N VAL A 468 -4.60 19.08 -11.72
CA VAL A 468 -4.35 17.64 -11.92
C VAL A 468 -3.11 17.21 -11.16
N SER A 469 -2.05 17.98 -11.17
CA SER A 469 -0.82 17.73 -10.39
C SER A 469 -1.06 17.51 -8.88
N LEU A 470 -2.21 17.94 -8.33
CA LEU A 470 -2.62 17.66 -6.96
C LEU A 470 -3.51 16.42 -6.78
N TYR A 471 -3.84 15.70 -7.85
CA TYR A 471 -4.76 14.56 -7.80
C TYR A 471 -4.28 13.52 -6.79
N GLY A 472 -5.21 12.92 -6.06
CA GLY A 472 -4.91 11.95 -4.99
C GLY A 472 -4.85 12.58 -3.59
N VAL A 473 -4.46 11.77 -2.63
CA VAL A 473 -4.20 12.13 -1.23
C VAL A 473 -2.69 12.00 -0.94
N PRO A 474 -2.16 12.53 0.18
CA PRO A 474 -0.71 12.69 0.37
C PRO A 474 0.14 11.48 0.00
N ASN A 475 -0.29 10.29 0.42
CA ASN A 475 0.38 9.03 0.11
C ASN A 475 -0.58 7.83 0.31
N ASN A 476 -0.11 6.61 0.01
CA ASN A 476 -0.88 5.38 0.10
C ASN A 476 -1.52 5.12 1.47
N ALA A 477 -0.90 5.57 2.56
CA ALA A 477 -1.45 5.39 3.90
C ALA A 477 -2.79 6.14 4.09
N PHE A 478 -2.98 7.28 3.42
CA PHE A 478 -4.26 7.99 3.44
C PHE A 478 -5.33 7.26 2.63
N THR A 479 -4.95 6.69 1.48
CA THR A 479 -5.85 5.87 0.65
C THR A 479 -6.29 4.61 1.43
N GLU A 480 -5.38 3.94 2.13
CA GLU A 480 -5.66 2.85 3.08
C GLU A 480 -6.57 3.31 4.22
N ALA A 481 -6.33 4.49 4.79
CA ALA A 481 -7.16 5.00 5.88
C ALA A 481 -8.64 5.13 5.48
N PHE A 482 -8.93 5.65 4.28
CA PHE A 482 -10.31 5.73 3.77
C PHE A 482 -10.93 4.36 3.50
N ALA A 483 -10.16 3.39 3.03
CA ALA A 483 -10.63 2.02 2.84
C ALA A 483 -10.97 1.35 4.18
N PHE A 484 -10.16 1.55 5.23
CA PHE A 484 -10.47 1.07 6.58
C PHE A 484 -11.72 1.74 7.19
N VAL A 485 -11.95 3.03 6.92
CA VAL A 485 -13.20 3.71 7.31
C VAL A 485 -14.41 3.01 6.68
N PHE A 486 -14.34 2.62 5.41
CA PHE A 486 -15.42 1.86 4.76
C PHE A 486 -15.56 0.46 5.35
N GLN A 487 -14.44 -0.26 5.46
CA GLN A 487 -14.41 -1.64 5.93
C GLN A 487 -14.95 -1.81 7.36
N SER A 488 -14.74 -0.82 8.24
CA SER A 488 -15.26 -0.84 9.62
C SER A 488 -16.79 -0.76 9.71
N ARG A 489 -17.48 -0.41 8.62
CA ARG A 489 -18.94 -0.27 8.53
C ARG A 489 -19.61 -1.40 7.74
N ASP A 490 -18.88 -2.44 7.37
CA ASP A 490 -19.38 -3.54 6.53
C ASP A 490 -20.67 -4.20 7.07
N LEU A 491 -20.75 -4.48 8.36
CA LEU A 491 -21.95 -5.04 8.99
C LEU A 491 -23.11 -4.02 9.02
N GLU A 492 -22.83 -2.75 9.31
CA GLU A 492 -23.82 -1.66 9.28
C GLU A 492 -24.44 -1.51 7.88
N LEU A 493 -23.62 -1.65 6.83
CA LEU A 493 -24.03 -1.61 5.43
C LEU A 493 -24.94 -2.80 5.03
N LEU A 494 -24.86 -3.91 5.75
CA LEU A 494 -25.79 -5.04 5.65
C LEU A 494 -27.06 -4.83 6.50
N GLY A 495 -27.14 -3.76 7.28
CA GLY A 495 -28.23 -3.50 8.23
C GLY A 495 -28.08 -4.29 9.53
N LEU A 496 -26.88 -4.81 9.81
CA LEU A 496 -26.54 -5.61 10.98
C LEU A 496 -25.65 -4.77 11.91
N GLY A 497 -26.22 -4.23 12.98
CA GLY A 497 -25.46 -3.52 14.02
C GLY A 497 -25.87 -2.07 14.21
N LYS A 498 -26.04 -1.68 15.48
CA LYS A 498 -25.97 -0.28 15.93
C LYS A 498 -24.81 -0.19 16.94
N PRO A 499 -24.13 0.96 17.06
CA PRO A 499 -23.09 1.15 18.07
C PRO A 499 -23.71 1.16 19.48
N ASP A 500 -23.18 0.35 20.38
CA ASP A 500 -23.33 0.49 21.84
C ASP A 500 -22.04 1.10 22.44
N VAL A 501 -22.10 1.70 23.63
CA VAL A 501 -20.94 2.33 24.30
C VAL A 501 -19.85 1.30 24.62
N ASP A 502 -20.23 0.07 24.93
CA ASP A 502 -19.27 -1.05 25.10
C ASP A 502 -18.52 -1.37 23.80
N ASP A 503 -19.08 -1.03 22.63
CA ASP A 503 -18.43 -1.25 21.33
C ASP A 503 -17.22 -0.31 21.14
N GLU A 504 -17.27 0.94 21.62
CA GLU A 504 -16.18 1.90 21.42
C GLU A 504 -14.88 1.49 22.11
N HIS A 505 -14.98 0.91 23.32
CA HIS A 505 -13.82 0.44 24.06
C HIS A 505 -13.18 -0.78 23.41
N LEU A 506 -14.00 -1.70 22.89
CA LEU A 506 -13.52 -2.87 22.18
C LEU A 506 -12.90 -2.50 20.83
N ASP A 507 -13.48 -1.56 20.10
CA ASP A 507 -12.93 -1.05 18.85
C ASP A 507 -11.57 -0.37 19.05
N ALA A 508 -11.42 0.42 20.13
CA ALA A 508 -10.12 1.01 20.48
C ALA A 508 -9.07 -0.07 20.76
N LEU A 509 -9.40 -1.11 21.52
CA LEU A 509 -8.52 -2.24 21.79
C LEU A 509 -8.14 -3.01 20.53
N ASN A 510 -9.13 -3.27 19.65
CA ASN A 510 -8.92 -3.94 18.39
C ASN A 510 -7.97 -3.15 17.48
N ASN A 511 -8.29 -1.87 17.26
CA ASN A 511 -7.48 -0.99 16.42
C ASN A 511 -6.05 -0.90 16.95
N TYR A 512 -5.86 -0.79 18.26
CA TYR A 512 -4.52 -0.77 18.84
C TYR A 512 -3.75 -2.06 18.63
N TRP A 513 -4.36 -3.22 18.89
CA TRP A 513 -3.68 -4.50 18.74
C TRP A 513 -3.29 -4.79 17.29
N MET A 514 -4.21 -4.53 16.33
CA MET A 514 -3.92 -4.66 14.90
C MET A 514 -2.91 -3.63 14.39
N THR A 515 -2.89 -2.41 14.95
CA THR A 515 -1.88 -1.41 14.60
C THR A 515 -0.49 -1.82 15.13
N CYS A 516 -0.42 -2.42 16.32
CA CYS A 516 0.83 -2.96 16.85
C CYS A 516 1.37 -4.09 15.96
N GLU A 517 0.52 -5.04 15.54
CA GLU A 517 0.88 -6.09 14.58
C GLU A 517 1.62 -5.51 13.37
N ILE A 518 0.95 -4.61 12.64
CA ILE A 518 1.47 -4.15 11.37
C ILE A 518 2.61 -3.14 11.54
N ALA A 519 2.68 -2.40 12.65
CA ALA A 519 3.83 -1.57 13.00
C ALA A 519 5.10 -2.40 13.22
N ALA A 520 5.01 -3.52 13.94
CA ALA A 520 6.17 -4.39 14.14
C ALA A 520 6.65 -5.00 12.81
N VAL A 521 5.73 -5.40 11.94
CA VAL A 521 6.03 -5.89 10.59
C VAL A 521 6.65 -4.80 9.72
N GLY A 522 6.16 -3.56 9.80
CA GLY A 522 6.76 -2.40 9.13
C GLY A 522 8.21 -2.18 9.54
N LEU A 523 8.54 -2.36 10.83
CA LEU A 523 9.93 -2.30 11.31
C LEU A 523 10.81 -3.43 10.74
N VAL A 524 10.26 -4.64 10.58
CA VAL A 524 10.98 -5.75 9.92
C VAL A 524 11.28 -5.40 8.47
N ASP A 525 10.30 -4.89 7.72
CA ASP A 525 10.47 -4.48 6.32
C ASP A 525 11.55 -3.38 6.18
N MET A 526 11.48 -2.34 7.01
CA MET A 526 12.49 -1.27 7.06
C MET A 526 13.91 -1.81 7.33
N ASP A 527 14.06 -2.66 8.35
CA ASP A 527 15.36 -3.20 8.75
C ASP A 527 15.91 -4.18 7.68
N VAL A 528 15.05 -4.93 6.97
CA VAL A 528 15.45 -5.83 5.87
C VAL A 528 15.96 -5.04 4.66
N TRP A 529 15.27 -3.96 4.28
CA TRP A 529 15.74 -3.08 3.21
C TRP A 529 17.07 -2.42 3.55
N GLN A 530 17.23 -1.93 4.78
CA GLN A 530 18.51 -1.38 5.24
C GLN A 530 19.61 -2.45 5.15
N TRP A 531 19.32 -3.68 5.59
CA TRP A 531 20.27 -4.79 5.53
C TRP A 531 20.70 -5.11 4.10
N MET A 532 19.77 -5.15 3.13
CA MET A 532 20.10 -5.39 1.72
C MET A 532 20.98 -4.27 1.13
N TYR A 533 20.75 -3.02 1.52
CA TYR A 533 21.62 -1.90 1.15
C TYR A 533 23.03 -2.03 1.72
N ASP A 534 23.16 -2.54 2.95
CA ASP A 534 24.44 -2.82 3.60
C ASP A 534 25.13 -4.08 3.00
N HIS A 535 24.37 -4.99 2.39
CA HIS A 535 24.84 -6.26 1.81
C HIS A 535 24.37 -6.43 0.36
N PRO A 536 24.77 -5.54 -0.56
CA PRO A 536 24.18 -5.45 -1.89
C PRO A 536 24.52 -6.63 -2.83
N GLN A 537 25.31 -7.60 -2.37
CA GLN A 537 25.70 -8.81 -3.10
C GLN A 537 25.27 -10.09 -2.37
N ALA A 538 24.36 -9.95 -1.40
CA ALA A 538 23.86 -11.07 -0.63
C ALA A 538 23.23 -12.16 -1.52
N THR A 539 23.45 -13.40 -1.14
CA THR A 539 22.76 -14.56 -1.69
C THR A 539 21.37 -14.73 -1.07
N PRO A 540 20.45 -15.47 -1.72
CA PRO A 540 19.13 -15.77 -1.13
C PRO A 540 19.20 -16.40 0.28
N ALA A 541 20.20 -17.24 0.53
CA ALA A 541 20.42 -17.88 1.84
C ALA A 541 20.85 -16.88 2.93
N GLU A 542 21.69 -15.90 2.59
CA GLU A 542 22.09 -14.83 3.50
C GLU A 542 20.91 -13.90 3.79
N LEU A 543 20.13 -13.53 2.77
CA LEU A 543 18.93 -12.72 2.97
C LEU A 543 17.88 -13.45 3.82
N LYS A 544 17.65 -14.74 3.60
CA LYS A 544 16.79 -15.56 4.47
C LYS A 544 17.19 -15.44 5.93
N SER A 545 18.49 -15.67 6.20
CA SER A 545 19.03 -15.64 7.56
C SER A 545 18.84 -14.26 8.18
N ALA A 546 19.10 -13.20 7.43
CA ALA A 546 18.88 -11.82 7.88
C ALA A 546 17.41 -11.53 8.21
N VAL A 547 16.46 -11.94 7.36
CA VAL A 547 15.02 -11.75 7.59
C VAL A 547 14.58 -12.49 8.87
N ILE A 548 15.05 -13.72 9.08
CA ILE A 548 14.77 -14.49 10.29
C ILE A 548 15.32 -13.77 11.52
N ASP A 549 16.57 -13.32 11.48
CA ASP A 549 17.22 -12.66 12.62
C ASP A 549 16.59 -11.30 12.96
N ILE A 550 16.22 -10.52 11.93
CA ILE A 550 15.49 -9.26 12.09
C ILE A 550 14.11 -9.50 12.69
N SER A 551 13.36 -10.49 12.17
CA SER A 551 12.05 -10.89 12.70
C SER A 551 12.14 -11.25 14.19
N LYS A 552 13.11 -12.09 14.57
CA LYS A 552 13.38 -12.45 15.97
C LYS A 552 13.74 -11.25 16.84
N LYS A 553 14.57 -10.33 16.33
CA LYS A 553 14.98 -9.12 17.06
C LYS A 553 13.77 -8.23 17.35
N VAL A 554 12.94 -7.95 16.36
CA VAL A 554 11.71 -7.16 16.52
C VAL A 554 10.76 -7.87 17.49
N TRP A 555 10.54 -9.18 17.31
CA TRP A 555 9.71 -9.98 18.21
C TRP A 555 10.18 -9.90 19.67
N ASN A 556 11.47 -10.16 19.89
CA ASN A 556 12.07 -10.14 21.23
C ASN A 556 12.00 -8.77 21.90
N THR A 557 12.00 -7.71 21.11
CA THR A 557 11.93 -6.34 21.62
C THR A 557 10.50 -5.98 22.02
N TYR A 558 9.50 -6.29 21.19
CA TYR A 558 8.14 -5.76 21.36
C TYR A 558 7.10 -6.79 21.83
N TYR A 559 7.20 -8.05 21.44
CA TYR A 559 6.20 -9.08 21.77
C TYR A 559 6.63 -10.07 22.85
N ALA A 560 7.90 -10.44 22.93
CA ALA A 560 8.37 -11.34 23.98
C ALA A 560 8.06 -10.84 25.41
N PRO A 561 8.14 -9.53 25.72
CA PRO A 561 7.72 -9.00 27.02
C PRO A 561 6.22 -9.09 27.30
N LEU A 562 5.40 -9.29 26.27
CA LEU A 562 3.93 -9.35 26.34
C LEU A 562 3.42 -10.80 26.35
N LEU A 563 3.97 -11.64 25.48
CA LEU A 563 3.51 -13.03 25.25
C LEU A 563 4.33 -14.07 26.02
N GLY A 564 5.56 -13.73 26.44
CA GLY A 564 6.45 -14.64 27.18
C GLY A 564 7.17 -15.68 26.31
N LEU A 565 7.14 -15.54 24.98
CA LEU A 565 7.81 -16.40 24.00
C LEU A 565 8.88 -15.61 23.26
N ARG A 566 10.02 -16.24 22.97
CA ARG A 566 11.19 -15.61 22.35
C ARG A 566 11.51 -16.25 21.01
N ASP A 567 12.21 -15.50 20.16
CA ASP A 567 12.79 -15.99 18.90
C ASP A 567 11.77 -16.51 17.88
N GLU A 568 10.54 -16.00 17.94
CA GLU A 568 9.50 -16.29 16.95
C GLU A 568 9.76 -15.53 15.63
N ILE A 569 9.40 -16.16 14.52
CA ILE A 569 9.72 -15.65 13.16
C ILE A 569 8.51 -15.14 12.37
N LEU A 570 7.30 -15.24 12.94
CA LEU A 570 6.02 -14.99 12.23
C LEU A 570 5.92 -13.62 11.56
N LEU A 571 6.62 -12.58 12.05
CA LEU A 571 6.63 -11.26 11.43
C LEU A 571 7.24 -11.27 10.00
N GLY A 572 8.02 -12.29 9.64
CA GLY A 572 8.60 -12.46 8.31
C GLY A 572 7.68 -13.13 7.27
N VAL A 573 6.46 -13.52 7.66
CA VAL A 573 5.55 -14.26 6.76
C VAL A 573 4.95 -13.37 5.66
N TYR A 574 4.91 -12.05 5.87
CA TYR A 574 4.13 -11.13 5.04
C TYR A 574 4.61 -11.13 3.59
N SER A 575 3.78 -11.64 2.69
CA SER A 575 4.09 -11.70 1.26
C SER A 575 4.23 -10.32 0.61
N HIS A 576 3.70 -9.28 1.24
CA HIS A 576 3.95 -7.89 0.84
C HIS A 576 5.44 -7.56 0.80
N MET A 577 6.27 -8.08 1.73
CA MET A 577 7.71 -7.85 1.72
C MET A 577 8.38 -8.35 0.44
N ILE A 578 7.76 -9.32 -0.24
CA ILE A 578 8.31 -9.96 -1.45
C ILE A 578 7.83 -9.24 -2.70
N ALA A 579 6.53 -8.93 -2.76
CA ALA A 579 5.88 -8.38 -3.96
C ALA A 579 5.80 -6.84 -3.99
N PHE A 580 5.98 -6.14 -2.86
CA PHE A 580 5.84 -4.69 -2.78
C PHE A 580 6.98 -4.07 -1.97
N GLY A 581 7.88 -3.36 -2.67
CA GLY A 581 9.12 -2.89 -2.07
C GLY A 581 8.88 -1.81 -1.02
N LEU A 582 9.16 -2.14 0.24
CA LEU A 582 9.06 -1.29 1.42
C LEU A 582 7.65 -0.69 1.61
N TYR A 583 6.62 -1.51 1.42
CA TYR A 583 5.20 -1.12 1.44
C TYR A 583 4.53 -1.24 2.81
N LEU A 584 4.93 -2.24 3.62
CA LEU A 584 4.26 -2.53 4.91
C LEU A 584 4.24 -1.36 5.90
N PRO A 585 5.22 -0.44 5.93
CA PRO A 585 5.09 0.79 6.70
C PRO A 585 3.81 1.58 6.40
N ASP A 586 3.31 1.62 5.16
CA ASP A 586 2.11 2.39 4.80
C ASP A 586 0.85 1.90 5.50
N TYR A 587 0.72 0.58 5.74
CA TYR A 587 -0.42 0.03 6.48
C TYR A 587 -0.45 0.54 7.92
N SER A 588 0.72 0.55 8.58
CA SER A 588 0.82 1.02 9.96
C SER A 588 0.45 2.49 10.09
N LEU A 589 0.86 3.30 9.12
CA LEU A 589 0.48 4.71 9.06
C LEU A 589 -1.01 4.87 8.74
N GLY A 590 -1.56 4.03 7.84
CA GLY A 590 -2.97 4.06 7.46
C GLY A 590 -3.90 3.75 8.63
N HIS A 591 -3.55 2.81 9.50
CA HIS A 591 -4.28 2.55 10.75
C HIS A 591 -4.27 3.76 11.69
N ILE A 592 -3.12 4.43 11.85
CA ILE A 592 -2.98 5.61 12.71
C ILE A 592 -3.83 6.76 12.17
N ILE A 593 -3.75 7.03 10.87
CA ILE A 593 -4.54 8.07 10.20
C ILE A 593 -6.03 7.75 10.27
N MET A 594 -6.44 6.51 9.96
CA MET A 594 -7.83 6.07 10.06
C MET A 594 -8.40 6.34 11.45
N PHE A 595 -7.67 5.97 12.50
CA PHE A 595 -8.16 6.19 13.86
C PHE A 595 -8.38 7.67 14.18
N GLN A 596 -7.48 8.54 13.72
CA GLN A 596 -7.65 10.00 13.87
C GLN A 596 -8.86 10.51 13.08
N ILE A 597 -9.06 10.04 11.85
CA ILE A 597 -10.22 10.37 11.01
C ILE A 597 -11.52 9.91 11.67
N GLU A 598 -11.61 8.66 12.12
CA GLU A 598 -12.79 8.13 12.83
C GLU A 598 -13.14 8.94 14.07
N LYS A 599 -12.13 9.31 14.86
CA LYS A 599 -12.33 10.14 16.04
C LYS A 599 -12.86 11.53 15.69
N TYR A 600 -12.40 12.10 14.57
CA TYR A 600 -12.91 13.37 14.04
C TYR A 600 -14.34 13.25 13.49
N LEU A 601 -14.71 12.08 12.94
CA LEU A 601 -16.01 11.82 12.31
C LEU A 601 -17.15 11.51 13.28
N LYS A 602 -16.89 11.25 14.57
CA LYS A 602 -17.91 10.83 15.56
C LYS A 602 -19.21 11.65 15.55
N ASP A 603 -19.14 12.95 15.31
CA ASP A 603 -20.26 13.89 15.31
C ASP A 603 -20.51 14.51 13.91
N LYS A 604 -20.00 13.89 12.85
CA LYS A 604 -20.03 14.44 11.48
C LYS A 604 -20.58 13.44 10.48
N ASN A 605 -20.97 13.96 9.32
CA ASN A 605 -21.40 13.15 8.19
C ASN A 605 -20.15 12.67 7.41
N LEU A 606 -19.95 11.36 7.37
CA LEU A 606 -18.83 10.72 6.65
C LEU A 606 -18.77 11.17 5.18
N GLY A 607 -19.88 11.09 4.46
CA GLY A 607 -19.90 11.42 3.03
C GLY A 607 -19.46 12.86 2.72
N ALA A 608 -19.95 13.84 3.49
CA ALA A 608 -19.61 15.24 3.33
C ALA A 608 -18.14 15.53 3.70
N GLU A 609 -17.67 14.95 4.81
CA GLU A 609 -16.30 15.15 5.27
C GLU A 609 -15.28 14.44 4.37
N MET A 610 -15.59 13.25 3.87
CA MET A 610 -14.73 12.55 2.91
C MET A 610 -14.57 13.36 1.63
N GLU A 611 -15.66 13.87 1.04
CA GLU A 611 -15.56 14.74 -0.15
C GLU A 611 -14.66 15.97 0.12
N ARG A 612 -14.82 16.60 1.30
CA ARG A 612 -13.99 17.75 1.70
C ARG A 612 -12.51 17.38 1.84
N MET A 613 -12.22 16.28 2.52
CA MET A 613 -10.85 15.81 2.80
C MET A 613 -10.13 15.35 1.53
N CYS A 614 -10.79 14.59 0.65
CA CYS A 614 -10.20 14.12 -0.61
C CYS A 614 -9.84 15.28 -1.56
N LYS A 615 -10.58 16.40 -1.51
CA LYS A 615 -10.30 17.60 -2.32
C LYS A 615 -9.09 18.42 -1.84
N LEU A 616 -8.52 18.11 -0.68
CA LEU A 616 -7.30 18.77 -0.23
C LEU A 616 -6.12 18.51 -1.18
N GLY A 617 -6.07 17.31 -1.77
CA GLY A 617 -5.05 16.90 -2.73
C GLY A 617 -3.78 16.36 -2.09
N ARG A 618 -2.78 16.09 -2.92
CA ARG A 618 -1.43 15.66 -2.51
C ARG A 618 -0.67 16.80 -1.82
N LEU A 619 -1.06 17.16 -0.61
CA LEU A 619 -0.25 17.99 0.29
C LEU A 619 0.72 17.09 1.08
N THR A 620 1.69 17.66 1.80
CA THR A 620 2.43 16.86 2.80
C THR A 620 1.46 16.30 3.86
N PRO A 621 1.72 15.11 4.43
CA PRO A 621 0.83 14.46 5.40
C PRO A 621 0.38 15.34 6.56
N ASP A 622 1.29 16.10 7.17
CA ASP A 622 0.96 16.97 8.31
C ASP A 622 0.08 18.15 7.91
N VAL A 623 0.36 18.79 6.77
CA VAL A 623 -0.48 19.90 6.25
C VAL A 623 -1.88 19.38 5.93
N TRP A 624 -1.97 18.20 5.31
CA TRP A 624 -3.26 17.57 5.03
C TRP A 624 -4.02 17.27 6.32
N MET A 625 -3.39 16.61 7.31
CA MET A 625 -4.04 16.25 8.58
C MET A 625 -4.48 17.48 9.39
N GLN A 626 -3.66 18.53 9.40
CA GLN A 626 -4.01 19.79 10.04
C GLN A 626 -5.26 20.44 9.41
N GLN A 627 -5.42 20.36 8.09
CA GLN A 627 -6.59 20.88 7.37
C GLN A 627 -7.81 19.93 7.41
N ALA A 628 -7.56 18.62 7.46
CA ALA A 628 -8.59 17.60 7.47
C ALA A 628 -9.21 17.41 8.85
N VAL A 629 -8.40 17.20 9.88
CA VAL A 629 -8.87 16.82 11.22
C VAL A 629 -8.41 17.77 12.33
N GLY A 630 -7.62 18.79 12.02
CA GLY A 630 -7.23 19.85 12.96
C GLY A 630 -5.97 19.56 13.79
N SER A 631 -5.25 18.47 13.51
CA SER A 631 -4.02 18.08 14.22
C SER A 631 -3.06 17.34 13.30
N PRO A 632 -1.74 17.33 13.57
CA PRO A 632 -0.78 16.51 12.82
C PRO A 632 -1.01 15.01 13.04
N ILE A 633 -0.25 14.17 12.32
CA ILE A 633 -0.28 12.72 12.52
C ILE A 633 0.22 12.39 13.93
N SER A 634 -0.52 11.56 14.65
CA SER A 634 -0.18 11.17 16.02
C SER A 634 -0.80 9.83 16.43
N VAL A 635 -0.03 9.04 17.18
CA VAL A 635 -0.51 7.82 17.85
C VAL A 635 -1.26 8.10 19.15
N GLU A 636 -1.15 9.31 19.71
CA GLU A 636 -1.72 9.62 21.03
C GLU A 636 -3.26 9.52 21.09
N PRO A 637 -4.04 9.92 20.06
CA PRO A 637 -5.48 9.70 20.05
C PRO A 637 -5.89 8.25 20.26
N LEU A 638 -5.15 7.30 19.64
CA LEU A 638 -5.35 5.86 19.80
C LEU A 638 -4.93 5.40 21.19
N LEU A 639 -3.72 5.77 21.64
CA LEU A 639 -3.22 5.38 22.95
C LEU A 639 -4.12 5.87 24.10
N MET A 640 -4.67 7.08 24.00
CA MET A 640 -5.63 7.61 24.97
C MET A 640 -6.90 6.75 25.03
N SER A 641 -7.53 6.49 23.88
CA SER A 641 -8.75 5.66 23.82
C SER A 641 -8.54 4.24 24.35
N VAL A 642 -7.34 3.66 24.13
CA VAL A 642 -7.00 2.32 24.62
C VAL A 642 -6.79 2.31 26.13
N ARG A 643 -6.14 3.33 26.69
CA ARG A 643 -5.97 3.45 28.16
C ARG A 643 -7.32 3.60 28.85
N GLU A 644 -8.23 4.38 28.26
CA GLU A 644 -9.62 4.50 28.73
C GLU A 644 -10.35 3.15 28.67
N ALA A 645 -10.26 2.44 27.54
CA ALA A 645 -10.86 1.11 27.37
C ALA A 645 -10.33 0.08 28.39
N VAL A 646 -9.01 0.04 28.60
CA VAL A 646 -8.40 -0.82 29.61
C VAL A 646 -8.87 -0.46 31.02
N ALA A 647 -9.02 0.82 31.34
CA ALA A 647 -9.51 1.26 32.65
C ALA A 647 -10.98 0.88 32.89
N ALA A 648 -11.80 0.89 31.84
CA ALA A 648 -13.22 0.52 31.91
C ALA A 648 -13.46 -1.01 31.99
N LEU A 649 -12.57 -1.81 31.38
CA LEU A 649 -12.73 -3.28 31.27
C LEU A 649 -11.91 -4.09 32.28
N LYS A 650 -11.09 -3.42 33.09
CA LYS A 650 -10.41 -4.01 34.26
C LYS A 650 -11.41 -4.22 35.40
#